data_AF-A0A671KLG0-F1
#
_entry.id   AF-A0A671KLG0-F1
#
_cell.length_a   1.000
_cell.length_b   1.000
_cell.length_c   1.000
_cell.angle_alpha   90.00
_cell.angle_beta   90.00
_cell.angle_gamma   90.00
#
_symmetry.space_group_name_H-M   'P 1'
#
loop_
_entity.id
_entity.type
_entity.pdbx_description
1 polymer ?
#
loop_
_entity_poly.entity_id
_entity_poly.type
_entity_poly.pdbx_seq_one_letter_code
_entity_poly.pdbx_strand_id
1 'polypeptide(L)'
;MGNSDSKLHFRKAVIQLTTKTQPVEASEDVFWDQFWTDINLTAQDIFALVPAAEIRAVREESPSNLATLCYKAVERLVLNADSGCVCERDRQAVLSCIRLLTRILPYIFEDPDWRGFFWSTVPKVGKSLQNECIDDSTRPLAESLLTAISDLLFCPDFTVESHSRTSADGPSGIQSIDSCEFIWEAGVGFAQTPPLNHTHDSNRTELLKLLLTCFSEEMYQSPSDTHTLNPWVSFFCSRENRHALPLFTSLLNVVCAYDAVGYGIPYNHLMFSDQRGVLAELALQTLIVSLEQELVDNSNTSTNLSTNTDTCSADYKKNTTAEGCQVTGHATLTKIHDDFHFILRGIGRLLNNPLLQTYLPHSCKKIQFHQELLVLFWKLCDLNKKFLFYVLKSSDVLDILVPILFYLTDACANQSCVGLVHIGMFILLLLSGERNFGVRLNKPYCVRVPMDISVFAGTHADLLIVVFHKIITSGHQRLQPLYDCLLTIIVNVSPYLKSLSMVAANKLLHLLEVFSSPWFLFCSPVNHHLVFFMLEVFNNIIQYQFDGNFNLVYSIIRKRNLFHQLANLPTDVISIQKALQKKSRSNSTHNAVFMETSIDKLTETSQVSEDGATLLLQQRDSTHSQSDHSSETQVRDTEPTSGEDDKVLSWKSKLPLQTIMRLLQVLVPQVEKICIDKGLTDESEILKFLQHGTLVGLLPVPHPILIRKYQANEGTALWFRTYMWGIIYLRNEDPPVWYDTDVKLFEIQRI
;
A
#
# COMPACT_ATOMS: atom_id res chain seq x y z
N MET A 1 45.61 -4.64 17.44
CA MET A 1 46.30 -3.55 16.71
C MET A 1 46.06 -3.55 15.21
N GLY A 2 45.52 -4.61 14.57
CA GLY A 2 45.36 -4.66 13.10
C GLY A 2 44.17 -3.91 12.47
N ASN A 3 43.09 -3.61 13.20
CA ASN A 3 41.86 -3.07 12.58
C ASN A 3 42.01 -1.59 12.12
N SER A 4 42.89 -0.82 12.77
CA SER A 4 43.14 0.59 12.42
C SER A 4 43.93 0.72 11.12
N ASP A 5 44.90 -0.18 10.90
CA ASP A 5 45.73 -0.18 9.69
C ASP A 5 44.92 -0.64 8.47
N SER A 6 44.07 -1.68 8.62
CA SER A 6 43.15 -2.12 7.55
C SER A 6 42.19 -1.02 7.10
N LYS A 7 41.61 -0.25 8.04
CA LYS A 7 40.76 0.92 7.73
C LYS A 7 41.51 1.99 6.94
N LEU A 8 42.77 2.25 7.29
CA LEU A 8 43.61 3.21 6.60
C LEU A 8 43.95 2.77 5.16
N HIS A 9 44.25 1.48 4.97
CA HIS A 9 44.50 0.91 3.65
C HIS A 9 43.28 1.02 2.74
N PHE A 10 42.11 0.59 3.23
CA PHE A 10 40.85 0.74 2.51
C PHE A 10 40.58 2.19 2.12
N ARG A 11 40.74 3.13 3.07
CA ARG A 11 40.53 4.56 2.82
C ARG A 11 41.47 5.11 1.74
N LYS A 12 42.74 4.70 1.76
CA LYS A 12 43.71 5.08 0.73
C LYS A 12 43.31 4.56 -0.65
N ALA A 13 42.81 3.32 -0.74
CA ALA A 13 42.33 2.75 -1.99
C ALA A 13 41.14 3.55 -2.55
N VAL A 14 40.19 3.96 -1.70
CA VAL A 14 39.06 4.82 -2.10
C VAL A 14 39.55 6.16 -2.69
N ILE A 15 40.48 6.84 -2.03
CA ILE A 15 41.05 8.11 -2.53
C ILE A 15 41.81 7.92 -3.85
N GLN A 16 42.46 6.76 -4.03
CA GLN A 16 43.18 6.44 -5.26
C GLN A 16 42.25 6.26 -6.49
N LEU A 17 40.96 6.01 -6.30
CA LEU A 17 39.99 5.90 -7.39
C LEU A 17 39.75 7.23 -8.13
N THR A 18 39.84 8.37 -7.45
CA THR A 18 39.69 9.72 -8.05
C THR A 18 41.02 10.38 -8.36
N THR A 19 42.02 10.22 -7.49
CA THR A 19 43.29 10.95 -7.60
C THR A 19 44.25 10.45 -8.67
N LYS A 20 44.14 9.20 -9.13
CA LYS A 20 44.99 8.68 -10.21
C LYS A 20 44.55 9.28 -11.56
N THR A 21 45.48 9.98 -12.23
CA THR A 21 45.26 10.61 -13.55
C THR A 21 45.03 9.62 -14.70
N GLN A 22 45.34 8.34 -14.49
CA GLN A 22 45.05 7.26 -15.42
C GLN A 22 44.14 6.23 -14.76
N PRO A 23 43.22 5.61 -15.52
CA PRO A 23 42.36 4.55 -14.99
C PRO A 23 43.21 3.39 -14.48
N VAL A 24 42.81 2.82 -13.34
CA VAL A 24 43.49 1.65 -12.79
C VAL A 24 43.14 0.45 -13.67
N GLU A 25 44.16 -0.29 -14.12
CA GLU A 25 43.91 -1.44 -14.99
C GLU A 25 43.13 -2.54 -14.24
N ALA A 26 42.20 -3.19 -14.92
CA ALA A 26 41.43 -4.30 -14.35
C ALA A 26 42.31 -5.51 -13.96
N SER A 27 43.53 -5.60 -14.49
CA SER A 27 44.55 -6.61 -14.16
C SER A 27 45.31 -6.32 -12.86
N GLU A 28 45.19 -5.13 -12.26
CA GLU A 28 45.88 -4.78 -11.00
C GLU A 28 45.19 -5.41 -9.77
N ASP A 29 45.15 -6.75 -9.68
CA ASP A 29 44.42 -7.45 -8.61
C ASP A 29 44.89 -7.06 -7.21
N VAL A 30 46.18 -6.73 -7.02
CA VAL A 30 46.73 -6.24 -5.73
C VAL A 30 46.10 -4.92 -5.28
N PHE A 31 45.70 -4.06 -6.22
CA PHE A 31 44.97 -2.84 -5.90
C PHE A 31 43.53 -3.17 -5.51
N TRP A 32 42.83 -3.91 -6.36
CA TRP A 32 41.42 -4.25 -6.17
C TRP A 32 41.18 -5.11 -4.92
N ASP A 33 42.11 -5.99 -4.57
CA ASP A 33 42.05 -6.83 -3.38
C ASP A 33 41.98 -6.05 -2.06
N GLN A 34 42.39 -4.77 -2.05
CA GLN A 34 42.29 -3.90 -0.87
C GLN A 34 40.85 -3.55 -0.49
N PHE A 35 39.85 -3.82 -1.35
CA PHE A 35 38.45 -3.53 -1.04
C PHE A 35 37.74 -4.68 -0.32
N TRP A 36 38.30 -5.91 -0.32
CA TRP A 36 37.64 -7.10 0.23
C TRP A 36 38.56 -8.06 1.00
N THR A 37 39.88 -7.89 0.98
CA THR A 37 40.84 -8.80 1.64
C THR A 37 41.29 -8.25 3.00
N ASP A 38 41.29 -9.10 4.04
CA ASP A 38 41.80 -8.80 5.41
C ASP A 38 41.15 -7.62 6.13
N ILE A 39 39.86 -7.40 5.86
CA ILE A 39 39.09 -6.24 6.30
C ILE A 39 37.74 -6.70 6.89
N ASN A 40 37.59 -6.63 8.22
CA ASN A 40 36.30 -6.84 8.90
C ASN A 40 35.61 -5.47 9.11
N LEU A 41 35.19 -4.81 8.02
CA LEU A 41 34.45 -3.55 8.10
C LEU A 41 32.96 -3.79 8.22
N THR A 42 32.34 -3.22 9.23
CA THR A 42 30.89 -3.17 9.33
C THR A 42 30.30 -2.30 8.21
N ALA A 43 29.01 -2.43 7.94
CA ALA A 43 28.33 -1.55 6.99
C ALA A 43 28.48 -0.06 7.37
N GLN A 44 28.41 0.26 8.67
CA GLN A 44 28.65 1.62 9.18
C GLN A 44 30.06 2.12 8.87
N ASP A 45 31.07 1.25 8.99
CA ASP A 45 32.45 1.61 8.64
C ASP A 45 32.58 1.95 7.15
N ILE A 46 31.94 1.17 6.26
CA ILE A 46 31.98 1.45 4.82
C ILE A 46 31.30 2.78 4.50
N PHE A 47 30.13 3.06 5.10
CA PHE A 47 29.43 4.33 4.90
C PHE A 47 30.24 5.53 5.41
N ALA A 48 31.03 5.36 6.46
CA ALA A 48 31.94 6.40 6.96
C ALA A 48 33.20 6.58 6.11
N LEU A 49 33.75 5.48 5.55
CA LEU A 49 34.99 5.48 4.79
C LEU A 49 34.80 5.80 3.30
N VAL A 50 33.57 5.71 2.78
CA VAL A 50 33.17 6.03 1.41
C VAL A 50 32.10 7.14 1.40
N PRO A 51 32.51 8.42 1.55
CA PRO A 51 31.60 9.56 1.59
C PRO A 51 30.86 9.78 0.25
N ALA A 52 29.65 10.35 0.32
CA ALA A 52 28.79 10.61 -0.85
C ALA A 52 29.49 11.45 -1.93
N ALA A 53 30.16 12.53 -1.51
CA ALA A 53 30.89 13.42 -2.41
C ALA A 53 31.98 12.72 -3.20
N GLU A 54 32.65 11.71 -2.61
CA GLU A 54 33.69 10.96 -3.30
C GLU A 54 33.10 9.98 -4.30
N ILE A 55 31.97 9.35 -4.00
CA ILE A 55 31.31 8.45 -4.96
C ILE A 55 30.88 9.25 -6.20
N ARG A 56 30.31 10.45 -6.01
CA ARG A 56 29.98 11.37 -7.12
C ARG A 56 31.23 11.82 -7.88
N ALA A 57 32.31 12.15 -7.17
CA ALA A 57 33.58 12.49 -7.82
C ALA A 57 34.15 11.33 -8.64
N VAL A 58 34.13 10.09 -8.15
CA VAL A 58 34.56 8.92 -8.95
C VAL A 58 33.63 8.74 -10.17
N ARG A 59 32.31 8.91 -9.99
CA ARG A 59 31.33 8.80 -11.09
C ARG A 59 31.60 9.82 -12.21
N GLU A 60 31.89 11.06 -11.83
CA GLU A 60 32.02 12.19 -12.77
C GLU A 60 33.44 12.34 -13.33
N GLU A 61 34.46 12.17 -12.50
CA GLU A 61 35.87 12.39 -12.87
C GLU A 61 36.58 11.11 -13.34
N SER A 62 36.17 9.94 -12.85
CA SER A 62 36.79 8.65 -13.17
C SER A 62 35.80 7.48 -13.39
N PRO A 63 34.81 7.62 -14.29
CA PRO A 63 33.73 6.64 -14.48
C PRO A 63 34.23 5.22 -14.82
N SER A 64 35.36 5.10 -15.52
CA SER A 64 35.97 3.79 -15.81
C SER A 64 36.41 3.05 -14.53
N ASN A 65 36.96 3.76 -13.55
CA ASN A 65 37.38 3.16 -12.28
C ASN A 65 36.17 2.67 -11.48
N LEU A 66 35.07 3.44 -11.47
CA LEU A 66 33.81 3.05 -10.86
C LEU A 66 33.22 1.80 -11.53
N ALA A 67 33.23 1.76 -12.88
CA ALA A 67 32.76 0.62 -13.64
C ALA A 67 33.59 -0.64 -13.35
N THR A 68 34.93 -0.52 -13.31
CA THR A 68 35.81 -1.65 -12.95
C THR A 68 35.62 -2.10 -11.51
N LEU A 69 35.40 -1.18 -10.56
CA LEU A 69 35.09 -1.53 -9.16
C LEU A 69 33.80 -2.35 -9.07
N CYS A 70 32.74 -1.93 -9.77
CA CYS A 70 31.48 -2.67 -9.83
C CYS A 70 31.68 -4.05 -10.46
N TYR A 71 32.36 -4.12 -11.61
CA TYR A 71 32.64 -5.38 -12.29
C TYR A 71 33.41 -6.36 -11.39
N LYS A 72 34.48 -5.91 -10.74
CA LYS A 72 35.30 -6.75 -9.85
C LYS A 72 34.52 -7.19 -8.60
N ALA A 73 33.68 -6.33 -8.03
CA ALA A 73 32.83 -6.70 -6.91
C ALA A 73 31.81 -7.78 -7.30
N VAL A 74 31.14 -7.63 -8.46
CA VAL A 74 30.19 -8.64 -8.96
C VAL A 74 30.91 -9.93 -9.35
N GLU A 75 32.06 -9.86 -10.04
CA GLU A 75 32.89 -11.01 -10.38
C GLU A 75 33.26 -11.80 -9.12
N ARG A 76 33.66 -11.11 -8.05
CA ARG A 76 33.97 -11.76 -6.77
C ARG A 76 32.74 -12.43 -6.15
N LEU A 77 31.56 -11.82 -6.21
CA LEU A 77 30.32 -12.45 -5.71
C LEU A 77 29.99 -13.72 -6.51
N VAL A 78 30.10 -13.68 -7.84
CA VAL A 78 29.86 -14.84 -8.71
C VAL A 78 30.83 -15.98 -8.39
N LEU A 79 32.13 -15.69 -8.30
CA LEU A 79 33.15 -16.69 -7.98
C LEU A 79 32.91 -17.37 -6.61
N ASN A 80 32.48 -16.61 -5.62
CA ASN A 80 32.19 -17.14 -4.28
C ASN A 80 30.85 -17.87 -4.19
N ALA A 81 29.87 -17.47 -5.01
CA ALA A 81 28.62 -18.21 -5.17
C ALA A 81 28.87 -19.58 -5.81
N ASP A 82 29.67 -19.64 -6.87
CA ASP A 82 30.02 -20.89 -7.57
C ASP A 82 30.87 -21.85 -6.72
N SER A 83 31.74 -21.30 -5.86
CA SER A 83 32.61 -22.09 -4.98
C SER A 83 32.00 -22.42 -3.62
N GLY A 84 30.92 -21.75 -3.21
CA GLY A 84 30.15 -22.06 -2.01
C GLY A 84 30.75 -21.50 -0.73
N CYS A 85 31.47 -20.38 -0.80
CA CYS A 85 32.01 -19.67 0.36
C CYS A 85 32.77 -20.58 1.35
N VAL A 86 33.72 -21.37 0.81
CA VAL A 86 34.39 -22.49 1.50
C VAL A 86 35.10 -22.08 2.79
N CYS A 87 35.72 -20.90 2.81
CA CYS A 87 36.47 -20.42 3.96
C CYS A 87 35.95 -19.09 4.52
N GLU A 88 36.32 -18.78 5.77
CA GLU A 88 35.90 -17.54 6.43
C GLU A 88 36.36 -16.28 5.68
N ARG A 89 37.54 -16.33 5.03
CA ARG A 89 38.04 -15.21 4.23
C ARG A 89 37.10 -14.92 3.04
N ASP A 90 36.62 -15.96 2.38
CA ASP A 90 35.69 -15.84 1.24
C ASP A 90 34.37 -15.22 1.68
N ARG A 91 33.83 -15.67 2.84
CA ARG A 91 32.62 -15.12 3.44
C ARG A 91 32.76 -13.63 3.78
N GLN A 92 33.90 -13.24 4.37
CA GLN A 92 34.16 -11.82 4.68
C GLN A 92 34.36 -10.98 3.41
N ALA A 93 34.99 -11.54 2.37
CA ALA A 93 35.13 -10.87 1.08
C ALA A 93 33.76 -10.63 0.43
N VAL A 94 32.87 -11.63 0.44
CA VAL A 94 31.47 -11.52 -0.03
C VAL A 94 30.73 -10.42 0.72
N LEU A 95 30.77 -10.41 2.05
CA LEU A 95 30.12 -9.38 2.86
C LEU A 95 30.68 -7.98 2.57
N SER A 96 31.99 -7.85 2.35
CA SER A 96 32.62 -6.58 1.99
C SER A 96 32.14 -6.08 0.62
N CYS A 97 32.06 -6.96 -0.39
CA CYS A 97 31.51 -6.63 -1.70
C CYS A 97 30.03 -6.22 -1.60
N ILE A 98 29.23 -6.92 -0.81
CA ILE A 98 27.81 -6.61 -0.60
C ILE A 98 27.66 -5.20 -0.03
N ARG A 99 28.33 -4.91 1.09
CA ARG A 99 28.27 -3.60 1.77
C ARG A 99 28.76 -2.46 0.87
N LEU A 100 29.82 -2.70 0.08
CA LEU A 100 30.35 -1.71 -0.86
C LEU A 100 29.35 -1.41 -1.98
N LEU A 101 28.76 -2.44 -2.60
CA LEU A 101 27.75 -2.26 -3.65
C LEU A 101 26.49 -1.58 -3.10
N THR A 102 26.02 -1.97 -1.91
CA THR A 102 24.91 -1.28 -1.22
C THR A 102 25.17 0.21 -1.03
N ARG A 103 26.42 0.60 -0.78
CA ARG A 103 26.80 2.01 -0.61
C ARG A 103 26.87 2.78 -1.94
N ILE A 104 27.33 2.15 -3.01
CA ILE A 104 27.68 2.85 -4.26
C ILE A 104 26.51 2.91 -5.25
N LEU A 105 25.72 1.84 -5.38
CA LEU A 105 24.64 1.74 -6.37
C LEU A 105 23.63 2.90 -6.34
N PRO A 106 23.16 3.39 -5.17
CA PRO A 106 22.24 4.54 -5.11
C PRO A 106 22.76 5.78 -5.85
N TYR A 107 24.07 6.06 -5.74
CA TYR A 107 24.70 7.19 -6.42
C TYR A 107 24.90 6.94 -7.92
N ILE A 108 25.01 5.68 -8.34
CA ILE A 108 25.04 5.35 -9.77
C ILE A 108 23.68 5.65 -10.41
N PHE A 109 22.59 5.33 -9.72
CA PHE A 109 21.23 5.53 -10.23
C PHE A 109 20.78 6.99 -10.34
N GLU A 110 21.46 7.94 -9.68
CA GLU A 110 21.20 9.38 -9.85
C GLU A 110 21.40 9.84 -11.30
N ASP A 111 22.35 9.23 -12.00
CA ASP A 111 22.76 9.56 -13.36
C ASP A 111 22.11 8.61 -14.39
N PRO A 112 21.23 9.11 -15.27
CA PRO A 112 20.54 8.29 -16.27
C PRO A 112 21.48 7.63 -17.28
N ASP A 113 22.70 8.15 -17.50
CA ASP A 113 23.65 7.57 -18.46
C ASP A 113 24.16 6.20 -18.02
N TRP A 114 24.11 5.91 -16.71
CA TRP A 114 24.52 4.64 -16.14
C TRP A 114 23.47 3.53 -16.25
N ARG A 115 22.23 3.80 -16.68
CA ARG A 115 21.17 2.77 -16.77
C ARG A 115 21.54 1.63 -17.72
N GLY A 116 22.18 1.98 -18.84
CA GLY A 116 22.65 0.99 -19.81
C GLY A 116 23.83 0.14 -19.31
N PHE A 117 24.61 0.62 -18.34
CA PHE A 117 25.83 -0.05 -17.88
C PHE A 117 25.55 -1.47 -17.35
N PHE A 118 24.53 -1.63 -16.50
CA PHE A 118 24.24 -2.93 -15.88
C PHE A 118 23.53 -3.91 -16.81
N TRP A 119 22.76 -3.41 -17.78
CA TRP A 119 21.91 -4.21 -18.67
C TRP A 119 22.48 -4.40 -20.07
N SER A 120 23.58 -3.72 -20.41
CA SER A 120 24.30 -3.94 -21.67
C SER A 120 25.21 -5.16 -21.60
N THR A 121 25.31 -5.88 -22.72
CA THR A 121 26.28 -6.96 -22.88
C THR A 121 27.60 -6.36 -23.38
N VAL A 122 28.71 -6.62 -22.67
CA VAL A 122 30.02 -6.11 -23.10
C VAL A 122 30.46 -6.87 -24.36
N PRO A 123 30.74 -6.18 -25.48
CA PRO A 123 31.36 -6.82 -26.65
C PRO A 123 32.77 -7.29 -26.28
N LYS A 124 33.07 -8.58 -26.46
CA LYS A 124 34.44 -9.10 -26.24
C LYS A 124 35.41 -8.43 -27.22
N VAL A 125 36.14 -7.41 -26.78
CA VAL A 125 37.31 -6.91 -27.52
C VAL A 125 38.48 -7.86 -27.25
N GLY A 126 38.81 -8.66 -28.26
CA GLY A 126 40.11 -9.35 -28.33
C GLY A 126 40.22 -10.68 -27.57
N LYS A 127 39.55 -11.74 -28.06
CA LYS A 127 40.15 -13.08 -28.02
C LYS A 127 40.14 -13.65 -29.44
N SER A 128 41.35 -13.84 -29.94
CA SER A 128 41.68 -14.43 -31.23
C SER A 128 40.87 -15.70 -31.49
N LEU A 129 40.37 -15.78 -32.72
CA LEU A 129 39.77 -16.95 -33.37
C LEU A 129 40.57 -18.23 -33.10
N GLN A 130 40.16 -19.03 -32.12
CA GLN A 130 40.36 -20.49 -32.04
C GLN A 130 39.74 -21.03 -30.74
N ASN A 131 38.43 -21.27 -30.77
CA ASN A 131 37.79 -22.51 -30.33
C ASN A 131 36.28 -22.35 -30.47
N GLU A 132 35.70 -23.13 -31.38
CA GLU A 132 34.27 -23.31 -31.50
C GLU A 132 33.75 -24.05 -30.27
N CYS A 133 33.16 -23.32 -29.33
CA CYS A 133 32.08 -23.81 -28.47
C CYS A 133 30.98 -22.76 -28.53
N ILE A 134 29.82 -23.21 -28.99
CA ILE A 134 28.63 -22.44 -29.29
C ILE A 134 27.99 -21.99 -27.95
N ASP A 135 27.57 -20.72 -27.90
CA ASP A 135 26.55 -20.17 -26.98
C ASP A 135 26.95 -19.61 -25.60
N ASP A 136 27.86 -18.63 -25.53
CA ASP A 136 27.95 -17.73 -24.37
C ASP A 136 27.89 -16.27 -24.83
N SER A 137 26.68 -15.79 -25.13
CA SER A 137 26.39 -14.36 -25.08
C SER A 137 26.70 -13.88 -23.66
N THR A 138 27.66 -12.98 -23.50
CA THR A 138 28.06 -12.44 -22.20
C THR A 138 26.83 -11.88 -21.49
N ARG A 139 26.41 -12.53 -20.39
CA ARG A 139 25.26 -12.08 -19.58
C ARG A 139 25.50 -10.65 -19.06
N PRO A 140 24.47 -9.79 -19.05
CA PRO A 140 24.55 -8.47 -18.42
C PRO A 140 24.99 -8.53 -16.95
N LEU A 141 25.65 -7.48 -16.49
CA LEU A 141 26.18 -7.39 -15.13
C LEU A 141 25.06 -7.47 -14.07
N ALA A 142 23.88 -6.89 -14.35
CA ALA A 142 22.70 -6.99 -13.49
C ALA A 142 22.25 -8.44 -13.28
N GLU A 143 22.18 -9.22 -14.36
CA GLU A 143 21.76 -10.62 -14.30
C GLU A 143 22.76 -11.45 -13.51
N SER A 144 24.05 -11.26 -13.74
CA SER A 144 25.13 -11.91 -12.97
C SER A 144 25.04 -11.56 -11.48
N LEU A 145 24.82 -10.29 -11.14
CA LEU A 145 24.67 -9.85 -9.75
C LEU A 145 23.44 -10.48 -9.09
N LEU A 146 22.27 -10.41 -9.72
CA LEU A 146 21.03 -10.97 -9.17
C LEU A 146 21.08 -12.50 -9.04
N THR A 147 21.73 -13.18 -9.99
CA THR A 147 21.97 -14.62 -9.91
C THR A 147 22.89 -14.95 -8.74
N ALA A 148 24.03 -14.26 -8.60
CA ALA A 148 24.97 -14.47 -7.50
C ALA A 148 24.33 -14.19 -6.14
N ILE A 149 23.54 -13.11 -5.99
CA ILE A 149 22.80 -12.84 -4.75
C ILE A 149 21.84 -13.99 -4.44
N SER A 150 21.10 -14.48 -5.45
CA SER A 150 20.12 -15.56 -5.27
C SER A 150 20.79 -16.89 -4.90
N ASP A 151 21.93 -17.22 -5.51
CA ASP A 151 22.74 -18.39 -5.15
C ASP A 151 23.31 -18.26 -3.72
N LEU A 152 23.86 -17.10 -3.36
CA LEU A 152 24.39 -16.83 -2.02
C LEU A 152 23.30 -16.89 -0.94
N LEU A 153 22.05 -16.53 -1.26
CA LEU A 153 20.91 -16.62 -0.35
C LEU A 153 20.53 -18.07 0.01
N PHE A 154 20.95 -19.06 -0.77
CA PHE A 154 20.82 -20.49 -0.47
C PHE A 154 22.17 -21.21 -0.37
N CYS A 155 23.25 -20.48 -0.11
CA CYS A 155 24.58 -21.08 0.01
C CYS A 155 24.71 -21.84 1.35
N PRO A 156 25.00 -23.16 1.32
CA PRO A 156 25.24 -23.94 2.53
C PRO A 156 26.37 -23.36 3.38
N ASP A 157 26.20 -23.43 4.70
CA ASP A 157 27.13 -22.93 5.72
C ASP A 157 27.42 -21.41 5.67
N PHE A 158 26.74 -20.68 4.78
CA PHE A 158 26.77 -19.22 4.69
C PHE A 158 25.41 -18.60 5.05
N THR A 159 24.33 -19.07 4.41
CA THR A 159 22.95 -18.61 4.69
C THR A 159 21.98 -19.74 5.00
N VAL A 160 22.33 -21.00 4.74
CA VAL A 160 21.48 -22.16 5.06
C VAL A 160 22.32 -23.28 5.65
N GLU A 161 21.70 -24.15 6.46
CA GLU A 161 22.39 -25.29 7.06
C GLU A 161 22.72 -26.34 6.00
N SER A 162 23.93 -26.91 6.01
CA SER A 162 24.29 -28.00 5.09
C SER A 162 23.63 -29.32 5.48
N HIS A 163 22.81 -29.91 4.60
CA HIS A 163 22.26 -31.25 4.77
C HIS A 163 23.31 -32.33 4.45
N SER A 164 24.39 -32.41 5.22
CA SER A 164 25.26 -33.59 5.18
C SER A 164 24.56 -34.77 5.88
N ARG A 165 23.59 -35.39 5.20
CA ARG A 165 23.06 -36.70 5.58
C ARG A 165 23.55 -37.74 4.57
N THR A 166 24.64 -38.41 4.95
CA THR A 166 24.82 -39.86 4.71
C THR A 166 24.48 -40.35 3.30
N SER A 167 25.20 -39.91 2.28
CA SER A 167 25.26 -40.64 1.00
C SER A 167 26.66 -40.49 0.41
N ALA A 168 27.24 -41.63 0.07
CA ALA A 168 28.60 -41.79 -0.43
C ALA A 168 28.74 -41.38 -1.90
N ASP A 169 28.15 -40.25 -2.29
CA ASP A 169 28.29 -39.67 -3.63
C ASP A 169 29.10 -38.37 -3.52
N GLY A 170 29.94 -38.11 -4.51
CA GLY A 170 30.96 -37.04 -4.52
C GLY A 170 30.40 -35.63 -4.33
N PRO A 171 31.26 -34.59 -4.31
CA PRO A 171 30.83 -33.22 -4.07
C PRO A 171 29.83 -32.77 -5.15
N SER A 172 28.54 -32.81 -4.82
CA SER A 172 27.48 -32.22 -5.62
C SER A 172 27.77 -30.73 -5.76
N GLY A 173 28.01 -30.24 -6.98
CA GLY A 173 28.28 -28.83 -7.19
C GLY A 173 27.12 -27.95 -6.69
N ILE A 174 27.41 -26.75 -6.20
CA ILE A 174 26.42 -25.76 -5.73
C ILE A 174 25.35 -25.44 -6.80
N GLN A 175 25.67 -25.69 -8.06
CA GLN A 175 24.74 -25.57 -9.19
C GLN A 175 23.65 -26.65 -9.24
N SER A 176 23.71 -27.72 -8.45
CA SER A 176 22.65 -28.75 -8.37
C SER A 176 21.78 -28.68 -7.11
N ILE A 177 21.89 -27.60 -6.31
CA ILE A 177 21.08 -27.44 -5.09
C ILE A 177 19.61 -27.26 -5.45
N ASP A 178 18.74 -28.10 -4.89
CA ASP A 178 17.30 -27.85 -4.87
C ASP A 178 16.96 -26.93 -3.70
N SER A 179 16.86 -25.64 -3.98
CA SER A 179 16.58 -24.61 -2.98
C SER A 179 15.22 -24.78 -2.29
N CYS A 180 14.31 -25.59 -2.84
CA CYS A 180 13.06 -25.93 -2.17
C CYS A 180 13.28 -26.73 -0.87
N GLU A 181 14.43 -27.38 -0.70
CA GLU A 181 14.79 -28.09 0.54
C GLU A 181 15.32 -27.15 1.63
N PHE A 182 15.67 -25.91 1.28
CA PHE A 182 16.36 -24.97 2.15
C PHE A 182 15.51 -23.73 2.49
N ILE A 183 14.18 -23.84 2.45
CA ILE A 183 13.26 -22.77 2.85
C ILE A 183 13.58 -22.30 4.27
N TRP A 184 13.66 -20.98 4.48
CA TRP A 184 14.23 -20.41 5.71
C TRP A 184 13.35 -20.53 6.96
N GLU A 185 12.09 -20.90 6.79
CA GLU A 185 11.09 -20.98 7.86
C GLU A 185 9.92 -21.87 7.47
N ALA A 186 9.34 -22.55 8.45
CA ALA A 186 8.14 -23.37 8.23
C ALA A 186 6.91 -22.50 7.94
N GLY A 187 6.01 -22.99 7.09
CA GLY A 187 4.80 -22.28 6.70
C GLY A 187 4.26 -22.78 5.37
N VAL A 188 4.01 -21.83 4.47
CA VAL A 188 3.49 -22.09 3.12
C VAL A 188 4.40 -23.06 2.38
N GLY A 189 3.84 -24.17 1.88
CA GLY A 189 4.56 -25.14 1.06
C GLY A 189 5.75 -25.85 1.72
N PHE A 190 6.01 -25.62 3.02
CA PHE A 190 7.19 -26.18 3.72
C PHE A 190 6.89 -26.41 5.20
N ALA A 191 6.85 -27.67 5.63
CA ALA A 191 6.42 -28.04 6.98
C ALA A 191 7.56 -28.13 8.01
N GLN A 192 8.81 -28.24 7.57
CA GLN A 192 9.95 -28.45 8.47
C GLN A 192 10.44 -27.09 9.00
N THR A 193 10.69 -27.00 10.30
CA THR A 193 11.29 -25.81 10.91
C THR A 193 12.82 -25.96 10.92
N PRO A 194 13.56 -25.17 10.12
CA PRO A 194 15.02 -25.19 10.17
C PRO A 194 15.54 -24.69 11.53
N PRO A 195 16.74 -25.11 11.95
CA PRO A 195 17.36 -24.56 13.17
C PRO A 195 17.64 -23.06 13.01
N LEU A 196 17.39 -22.30 14.08
CA LEU A 196 17.68 -20.87 14.10
C LEU A 196 19.20 -20.63 14.17
N ASN A 197 19.72 -19.81 13.25
CA ASN A 197 21.12 -19.44 13.19
C ASN A 197 21.25 -17.93 12.93
N HIS A 198 21.76 -17.20 13.94
CA HIS A 198 21.90 -15.75 13.89
C HIS A 198 22.86 -15.27 12.79
N THR A 199 23.94 -16.00 12.53
CA THR A 199 24.89 -15.65 11.46
C THR A 199 24.22 -15.77 10.09
N HIS A 200 23.44 -16.84 9.86
CA HIS A 200 22.68 -16.99 8.62
C HIS A 200 21.68 -15.85 8.43
N ASP A 201 20.94 -15.47 9.48
CA ASP A 201 19.99 -14.36 9.43
C ASP A 201 20.67 -13.01 9.19
N SER A 202 21.85 -12.78 9.77
CA SER A 202 22.67 -11.60 9.49
C SER A 202 23.14 -11.55 8.03
N ASN A 203 23.63 -12.66 7.48
CA ASN A 203 24.08 -12.72 6.09
C ASN A 203 22.93 -12.53 5.10
N ARG A 204 21.76 -13.17 5.37
CA ARG A 204 20.52 -12.95 4.60
C ARG A 204 20.10 -11.48 4.63
N THR A 205 20.17 -10.84 5.79
CA THR A 205 19.85 -9.41 5.96
C THR A 205 20.71 -8.54 5.05
N GLU A 206 22.02 -8.77 4.97
CA GLU A 206 22.91 -7.99 4.11
C GLU A 206 22.64 -8.23 2.61
N LEU A 207 22.41 -9.48 2.21
CA LEU A 207 22.04 -9.84 0.84
C LEU A 207 20.71 -9.20 0.42
N LEU A 208 19.69 -9.23 1.30
CA LEU A 208 18.40 -8.59 1.03
C LEU A 208 18.51 -7.07 0.97
N LYS A 209 19.38 -6.44 1.77
CA LYS A 209 19.66 -5.00 1.65
C LYS A 209 20.25 -4.65 0.28
N LEU A 210 21.23 -5.43 -0.20
CA LEU A 210 21.78 -5.23 -1.54
C LEU A 210 20.72 -5.46 -2.63
N LEU A 211 19.91 -6.51 -2.51
CA LEU A 211 18.84 -6.80 -3.45
C LEU A 211 17.82 -5.65 -3.54
N LEU A 212 17.40 -5.12 -2.38
CA LEU A 212 16.49 -3.98 -2.30
C LEU A 212 17.15 -2.70 -2.85
N THR A 213 18.47 -2.55 -2.66
CA THR A 213 19.24 -1.47 -3.27
C THR A 213 19.18 -1.56 -4.79
N CYS A 214 19.37 -2.74 -5.39
CA CYS A 214 19.22 -2.93 -6.84
C CYS A 214 17.82 -2.55 -7.34
N PHE A 215 16.77 -2.92 -6.58
CA PHE A 215 15.38 -2.58 -6.95
C PHE A 215 15.09 -1.07 -6.86
N SER A 216 15.85 -0.32 -6.08
CA SER A 216 15.61 1.11 -5.85
C SER A 216 15.91 2.03 -7.04
N GLU A 217 16.35 1.51 -8.20
CA GLU A 217 16.56 2.32 -9.41
C GLU A 217 15.32 3.16 -9.79
N GLU A 218 14.11 2.63 -9.57
CA GLU A 218 12.86 3.35 -9.83
C GLU A 218 12.69 4.64 -9.00
N MET A 219 13.33 4.74 -7.83
CA MET A 219 13.28 5.94 -7.00
C MET A 219 13.95 7.15 -7.67
N TYR A 220 14.85 6.91 -8.63
CA TYR A 220 15.62 7.91 -9.36
C TYR A 220 15.01 8.26 -10.73
N GLN A 221 13.80 7.77 -10.99
CA GLN A 221 13.04 8.08 -12.20
C GLN A 221 11.93 9.10 -11.88
N SER A 222 11.62 9.95 -12.85
CA SER A 222 10.48 10.86 -12.74
C SER A 222 9.18 10.06 -12.80
N PRO A 223 8.12 10.45 -12.06
CA PRO A 223 6.79 9.86 -12.16
C PRO A 223 6.21 9.82 -13.59
N SER A 224 6.71 10.65 -14.50
CA SER A 224 6.28 10.69 -15.91
C SER A 224 6.99 9.67 -16.81
N ASP A 225 8.17 9.17 -16.44
CA ASP A 225 8.99 8.27 -17.27
C ASP A 225 8.68 6.77 -17.01
N THR A 226 7.82 6.51 -16.03
CA THR A 226 7.66 5.20 -15.40
C THR A 226 6.72 4.22 -16.10
N HIS A 227 6.56 4.33 -17.42
CA HIS A 227 5.77 3.37 -18.20
C HIS A 227 6.49 2.02 -18.42
N THR A 228 7.73 1.88 -17.95
CA THR A 228 8.53 0.66 -18.09
C THR A 228 8.67 -0.06 -16.76
N LEU A 229 8.50 -1.39 -16.78
CA LEU A 229 8.72 -2.25 -15.61
C LEU A 229 10.18 -2.16 -15.16
N ASN A 230 10.40 -2.18 -13.85
CA ASN A 230 11.75 -2.30 -13.28
C ASN A 230 12.47 -3.55 -13.81
N PRO A 231 13.56 -3.41 -14.58
CA PRO A 231 14.24 -4.57 -15.16
C PRO A 231 14.88 -5.45 -14.08
N TRP A 232 15.32 -4.88 -12.95
CA TRP A 232 15.88 -5.65 -11.83
C TRP A 232 14.86 -6.59 -11.22
N VAL A 233 13.67 -6.06 -10.92
CA VAL A 233 12.57 -6.86 -10.36
C VAL A 233 12.09 -7.87 -11.42
N SER A 234 12.06 -7.50 -12.70
CA SER A 234 11.58 -8.36 -13.80
C SER A 234 12.45 -9.58 -13.97
N PHE A 235 13.77 -9.40 -14.03
CA PHE A 235 14.71 -10.50 -14.08
C PHE A 235 14.65 -11.35 -12.81
N PHE A 236 14.66 -10.72 -11.62
CA PHE A 236 14.63 -11.43 -10.34
C PHE A 236 13.41 -12.35 -10.20
N CYS A 237 12.24 -11.90 -10.66
CA CYS A 237 11.00 -12.67 -10.63
C CYS A 237 10.79 -13.57 -11.85
N SER A 238 11.69 -13.55 -12.83
CA SER A 238 11.59 -14.35 -14.06
C SER A 238 11.84 -15.84 -13.79
N ARG A 239 11.56 -16.67 -14.79
CA ARG A 239 11.86 -18.12 -14.73
C ARG A 239 13.36 -18.43 -14.84
N GLU A 240 14.17 -17.45 -15.25
CA GLU A 240 15.62 -17.60 -15.36
C GLU A 240 16.28 -17.63 -13.97
N ASN A 241 15.64 -17.00 -12.98
CA ASN A 241 16.02 -17.15 -11.59
C ASN A 241 15.42 -18.43 -10.98
N ARG A 242 16.22 -19.50 -10.97
CA ARG A 242 15.85 -20.81 -10.38
C ARG A 242 15.41 -20.72 -8.92
N HIS A 243 15.87 -19.71 -8.19
CA HIS A 243 15.60 -19.52 -6.76
C HIS A 243 14.36 -18.67 -6.48
N ALA A 244 13.72 -18.09 -7.49
CA ALA A 244 12.63 -17.12 -7.31
C ALA A 244 11.48 -17.69 -6.46
N LEU A 245 11.07 -18.94 -6.71
CA LEU A 245 10.00 -19.60 -5.94
C LEU A 245 10.43 -19.90 -4.49
N PRO A 246 11.57 -20.58 -4.23
CA PRO A 246 12.07 -20.78 -2.87
C PRO A 246 12.30 -19.48 -2.09
N LEU A 247 12.81 -18.43 -2.72
CA LEU A 247 12.96 -17.11 -2.12
C LEU A 247 11.61 -16.56 -1.71
N PHE A 248 10.64 -16.52 -2.64
CA PHE A 248 9.30 -16.01 -2.36
C PHE A 248 8.67 -16.71 -1.14
N THR A 249 8.72 -18.04 -1.11
CA THR A 249 8.21 -18.85 0.00
C THR A 249 8.95 -18.57 1.30
N SER A 250 10.27 -18.44 1.26
CA SER A 250 11.09 -18.13 2.43
C SER A 250 10.77 -16.74 3.00
N LEU A 251 10.68 -15.72 2.14
CA LEU A 251 10.34 -14.35 2.55
C LEU A 251 8.95 -14.32 3.22
N LEU A 252 7.95 -14.93 2.58
CA LEU A 252 6.59 -14.99 3.12
C LEU A 252 6.52 -15.75 4.45
N ASN A 253 7.20 -16.90 4.57
CA ASN A 253 7.19 -17.70 5.78
C ASN A 253 7.89 -16.97 6.93
N VAL A 254 9.04 -16.33 6.69
CA VAL A 254 9.75 -15.54 7.71
C VAL A 254 8.85 -14.42 8.25
N VAL A 255 8.17 -13.68 7.37
CA VAL A 255 7.25 -12.61 7.79
C VAL A 255 6.08 -13.19 8.57
N CYS A 256 5.38 -14.19 8.03
CA CYS A 256 4.17 -14.75 8.64
C CYS A 256 4.45 -15.59 9.91
N ALA A 257 5.66 -16.11 10.10
CA ALA A 257 6.06 -16.84 11.29
C ALA A 257 6.68 -15.94 12.37
N TYR A 258 7.18 -14.75 12.02
CA TYR A 258 7.85 -13.85 12.96
C TYR A 258 6.98 -13.49 14.17
N ASP A 259 7.53 -13.67 15.37
CA ASP A 259 6.89 -13.37 16.63
C ASP A 259 7.67 -12.29 17.39
N ALA A 260 7.14 -11.06 17.36
CA ALA A 260 7.73 -9.91 18.04
C ALA A 260 7.70 -10.01 19.58
N VAL A 261 6.85 -10.88 20.15
CA VAL A 261 6.75 -11.08 21.60
C VAL A 261 7.76 -12.15 22.07
N GLY A 262 8.10 -13.10 21.21
CA GLY A 262 9.04 -14.19 21.51
C GLY A 262 8.55 -15.06 22.66
N TYR A 263 9.40 -15.31 23.66
CA TYR A 263 9.06 -16.13 24.83
C TYR A 263 7.98 -15.53 25.76
N GLY A 264 7.44 -14.36 25.46
CA GLY A 264 6.43 -13.70 26.31
C GLY A 264 7.00 -13.10 27.60
N ILE A 265 8.33 -12.98 27.69
CA ILE A 265 9.03 -12.39 28.84
C ILE A 265 9.00 -10.86 28.70
N PRO A 266 8.51 -10.12 29.72
CA PRO A 266 8.57 -8.66 29.75
C PRO A 266 9.98 -8.11 29.51
N TYR A 267 10.10 -7.07 28.68
CA TYR A 267 11.34 -6.35 28.37
C TYR A 267 12.44 -7.17 27.69
N ASN A 268 12.14 -8.37 27.17
CA ASN A 268 13.11 -9.22 26.47
C ASN A 268 13.87 -8.48 25.35
N HIS A 269 13.14 -7.64 24.61
CA HIS A 269 13.67 -6.84 23.51
C HIS A 269 14.64 -5.72 23.90
N LEU A 270 14.75 -5.38 25.19
CA LEU A 270 15.76 -4.45 25.70
C LEU A 270 17.08 -5.15 26.05
N MET A 271 17.02 -6.45 26.33
CA MET A 271 18.17 -7.25 26.76
C MET A 271 18.85 -7.98 25.61
N PHE A 272 18.10 -8.31 24.55
CA PHE A 272 18.61 -9.08 23.41
C PHE A 272 18.32 -8.38 22.08
N SER A 273 19.31 -8.40 21.18
CA SER A 273 19.18 -7.89 19.83
C SER A 273 18.30 -8.82 18.98
N ASP A 274 17.23 -8.27 18.42
CA ASP A 274 16.30 -9.02 17.59
C ASP A 274 16.68 -8.96 16.11
N GLN A 275 17.64 -9.80 15.72
CA GLN A 275 18.07 -9.91 14.32
C GLN A 275 16.99 -10.51 13.40
N ARG A 276 16.16 -11.42 13.93
CA ARG A 276 15.07 -12.04 13.16
C ARG A 276 14.03 -11.00 12.77
N GLY A 277 13.77 -10.02 13.63
CA GLY A 277 12.89 -8.89 13.33
C GLY A 277 13.41 -8.03 12.18
N VAL A 278 14.72 -7.77 12.11
CA VAL A 278 15.33 -7.03 10.99
C VAL A 278 15.22 -7.83 9.69
N LEU A 279 15.46 -9.14 9.74
CA LEU A 279 15.27 -10.02 8.59
C LEU A 279 13.81 -10.04 8.12
N ALA A 280 12.83 -10.12 9.04
CA ALA A 280 11.42 -10.10 8.71
C ALA A 280 10.99 -8.78 8.07
N GLU A 281 11.53 -7.65 8.54
CA GLU A 281 11.27 -6.33 7.94
C GLU A 281 11.80 -6.24 6.51
N LEU A 282 13.07 -6.61 6.28
CA LEU A 282 13.63 -6.63 4.92
C LEU A 282 12.94 -7.65 4.02
N ALA A 283 12.59 -8.82 4.55
CA ALA A 283 11.88 -9.84 3.79
C ALA A 283 10.52 -9.33 3.32
N LEU A 284 9.81 -8.60 4.19
CA LEU A 284 8.55 -7.95 3.84
C LEU A 284 8.74 -6.87 2.78
N GLN A 285 9.77 -6.01 2.91
CA GLN A 285 10.07 -4.95 1.93
C GLN A 285 10.44 -5.53 0.55
N THR A 286 11.30 -6.56 0.51
CA THR A 286 11.62 -7.27 -0.73
C THR A 286 10.37 -7.90 -1.33
N LEU A 287 9.53 -8.53 -0.51
CA LEU A 287 8.30 -9.19 -0.96
C LEU A 287 7.32 -8.21 -1.61
N ILE A 288 7.04 -7.06 -0.99
CA ILE A 288 6.09 -6.08 -1.54
C ILE A 288 6.58 -5.46 -2.85
N VAL A 289 7.89 -5.18 -2.97
CA VAL A 289 8.51 -4.68 -4.21
C VAL A 289 8.45 -5.74 -5.31
N SER A 290 8.73 -7.00 -5.00
CA SER A 290 8.62 -8.11 -5.97
C SER A 290 7.19 -8.36 -6.46
N LEU A 291 6.17 -7.93 -5.68
CA LEU A 291 4.75 -8.05 -6.03
C LEU A 291 4.19 -6.84 -6.79
N GLU A 292 4.99 -5.80 -7.02
CA GLU A 292 4.52 -4.56 -7.65
C GLU A 292 4.28 -4.70 -9.16
N GLN A 293 4.80 -5.73 -9.82
CA GLN A 293 4.70 -5.89 -11.27
C GLN A 293 3.25 -6.09 -11.74
N GLU A 294 2.64 -4.98 -12.14
CA GLU A 294 1.37 -4.99 -12.88
C GLU A 294 1.65 -5.56 -14.27
N LEU A 295 1.02 -6.71 -14.56
CA LEU A 295 0.90 -7.19 -15.91
C LEU A 295 0.06 -6.16 -16.67
N VAL A 296 0.71 -5.38 -17.54
CA VAL A 296 -0.01 -4.61 -18.54
C VAL A 296 -0.65 -5.62 -19.48
N ASP A 297 -1.87 -6.02 -19.17
CA ASP A 297 -2.74 -6.76 -20.08
C ASP A 297 -3.04 -5.83 -21.28
N ASN A 298 -2.25 -5.93 -22.34
CA ASN A 298 -2.53 -5.31 -23.64
C ASN A 298 -3.77 -5.93 -24.35
N SER A 299 -4.72 -6.51 -23.61
CA SER A 299 -5.90 -7.20 -24.16
C SER A 299 -7.09 -6.27 -24.45
N ASN A 300 -7.01 -4.97 -24.13
CA ASN A 300 -8.09 -4.00 -24.39
C ASN A 300 -8.00 -3.27 -25.75
N THR A 301 -7.39 -3.89 -26.76
CA THR A 301 -7.50 -3.44 -28.17
C THR A 301 -7.80 -4.59 -29.11
N SER A 302 -8.99 -5.20 -28.98
CA SER A 302 -9.53 -6.04 -30.06
C SER A 302 -11.05 -6.07 -30.06
N THR A 303 -11.65 -4.92 -30.34
CA THR A 303 -13.00 -4.84 -30.90
C THR A 303 -13.03 -3.67 -31.89
N ASN A 304 -12.80 -3.97 -33.18
CA ASN A 304 -13.55 -3.45 -34.33
C ASN A 304 -12.95 -3.95 -35.67
N LEU A 305 -13.66 -4.94 -36.24
CA LEU A 305 -13.91 -5.28 -37.64
C LEU A 305 -13.14 -4.54 -38.77
N SER A 306 -12.41 -5.28 -39.63
CA SER A 306 -12.80 -5.52 -41.04
C SER A 306 -11.74 -6.23 -41.90
N THR A 307 -12.26 -7.06 -42.79
CA THR A 307 -11.73 -7.86 -43.90
C THR A 307 -10.70 -7.24 -44.87
N ASN A 308 -9.81 -8.14 -45.35
CA ASN A 308 -9.24 -8.30 -46.71
C ASN A 308 -7.88 -7.71 -47.14
N THR A 309 -7.11 -8.62 -47.75
CA THR A 309 -6.11 -8.55 -48.85
C THR A 309 -4.63 -8.23 -48.59
N ASP A 310 -3.80 -9.28 -48.76
CA ASP A 310 -2.44 -9.41 -49.33
C ASP A 310 -1.58 -8.15 -49.55
N THR A 311 -0.39 -8.11 -48.92
CA THR A 311 0.93 -8.00 -49.62
C THR A 311 2.12 -8.09 -48.63
N CYS A 312 3.17 -8.81 -49.06
CA CYS A 312 4.46 -8.96 -48.37
C CYS A 312 5.23 -7.64 -48.18
N SER A 313 5.78 -7.40 -47.00
CA SER A 313 7.13 -6.84 -46.84
C SER A 313 7.68 -7.13 -45.43
N ALA A 314 8.93 -7.53 -45.39
CA ALA A 314 9.64 -7.99 -44.22
C ALA A 314 10.10 -6.83 -43.35
N ASP A 315 9.82 -6.88 -42.04
CA ASP A 315 10.60 -6.19 -41.02
C ASP A 315 10.65 -7.05 -39.74
N TYR A 316 11.88 -7.31 -39.32
CA TYR A 316 12.24 -8.07 -38.12
C TYR A 316 11.69 -7.37 -36.87
N LYS A 317 10.53 -7.79 -36.38
CA LYS A 317 10.13 -7.65 -34.98
C LYS A 317 10.05 -9.03 -34.37
N LYS A 318 10.96 -9.32 -33.44
CA LYS A 318 10.91 -10.50 -32.57
C LYS A 318 9.61 -10.37 -31.76
N ASN A 319 8.56 -11.06 -32.21
CA ASN A 319 7.35 -11.28 -31.45
C ASN A 319 7.71 -12.15 -30.25
N THR A 320 8.08 -11.53 -29.13
CA THR A 320 8.02 -12.18 -27.83
C THR A 320 6.54 -12.34 -27.52
N THR A 321 6.02 -13.55 -27.77
CA THR A 321 4.65 -13.92 -27.43
C THR A 321 4.38 -13.63 -25.96
N ALA A 322 3.22 -13.02 -25.68
CA ALA A 322 2.73 -12.61 -24.37
C ALA A 322 2.45 -13.77 -23.38
N GLU A 323 3.04 -14.95 -23.60
CA GLU A 323 2.99 -16.11 -22.71
C GLU A 323 4.25 -16.26 -21.83
N GLY A 324 5.27 -15.40 -22.02
CA GLY A 324 6.59 -15.53 -21.40
C GLY A 324 6.80 -14.87 -20.03
N CYS A 325 5.95 -13.96 -19.58
CA CYS A 325 6.18 -13.16 -18.36
C CYS A 325 5.14 -13.46 -17.27
N GLN A 326 4.97 -14.72 -16.88
CA GLN A 326 4.33 -15.00 -15.59
C GLN A 326 5.36 -14.81 -14.48
N VAL A 327 5.34 -13.63 -13.86
CA VAL A 327 6.09 -13.27 -12.67
C VAL A 327 5.93 -14.38 -11.62
N THR A 328 7.04 -14.98 -11.19
CA THR A 328 7.03 -16.17 -10.32
C THR A 328 6.28 -15.92 -9.02
N GLY A 329 6.35 -14.71 -8.45
CA GLY A 329 5.58 -14.31 -7.27
C GLY A 329 4.06 -14.33 -7.49
N HIS A 330 3.57 -13.75 -8.59
CA HIS A 330 2.14 -13.76 -8.94
C HIS A 330 1.64 -15.19 -9.24
N ALA A 331 2.42 -15.97 -9.99
CA ALA A 331 2.12 -17.36 -10.29
C ALA A 331 2.14 -18.25 -9.03
N THR A 332 2.98 -17.94 -8.04
CA THR A 332 3.04 -18.66 -6.75
C THR A 332 1.86 -18.29 -5.88
N LEU A 333 1.56 -16.99 -5.71
CA LEU A 333 0.41 -16.52 -4.95
C LEU A 333 -0.90 -17.10 -5.48
N THR A 334 -1.08 -17.15 -6.79
CA THR A 334 -2.27 -17.72 -7.43
C THR A 334 -2.36 -19.24 -7.32
N LYS A 335 -1.29 -19.94 -6.92
CA LYS A 335 -1.27 -21.39 -6.66
C LYS A 335 -1.38 -21.75 -5.18
N ILE A 336 -1.04 -20.84 -4.27
CA ILE A 336 -1.22 -21.04 -2.83
C ILE A 336 -2.73 -21.08 -2.54
N HIS A 337 -3.22 -22.24 -2.07
CA HIS A 337 -4.64 -22.44 -1.73
C HIS A 337 -4.86 -23.03 -0.34
N ASP A 338 -3.90 -23.82 0.15
CA ASP A 338 -4.10 -24.61 1.37
C ASP A 338 -3.59 -23.89 2.64
N ASP A 339 -2.71 -22.89 2.50
CA ASP A 339 -2.01 -22.24 3.62
C ASP A 339 -2.52 -20.83 3.96
N PHE A 340 -3.70 -20.42 3.46
CA PHE A 340 -4.25 -19.07 3.72
C PHE A 340 -4.44 -18.75 5.20
N HIS A 341 -4.75 -19.77 6.02
CA HIS A 341 -4.87 -19.60 7.46
C HIS A 341 -3.54 -19.14 8.09
N PHE A 342 -2.41 -19.73 7.68
CA PHE A 342 -1.09 -19.36 8.19
C PHE A 342 -0.76 -17.90 7.83
N ILE A 343 -1.00 -17.51 6.58
CA ILE A 343 -0.75 -16.14 6.10
C ILE A 343 -1.61 -15.13 6.89
N LEU A 344 -2.93 -15.36 6.94
CA LEU A 344 -3.85 -14.43 7.60
C LEU A 344 -3.56 -14.32 9.10
N ARG A 345 -3.28 -15.43 9.77
CA ARG A 345 -2.91 -15.45 11.19
C ARG A 345 -1.59 -14.75 11.46
N GLY A 346 -0.59 -14.92 10.60
CA GLY A 346 0.70 -14.23 10.70
C GLY A 346 0.56 -12.72 10.58
N ILE A 347 -0.12 -12.25 9.53
CA ILE A 347 -0.41 -10.82 9.32
C ILE A 347 -1.26 -10.26 10.47
N GLY A 348 -2.32 -10.97 10.87
CA GLY A 348 -3.18 -10.58 11.99
C GLY A 348 -2.41 -10.46 13.31
N ARG A 349 -1.54 -11.43 13.64
CA ARG A 349 -0.69 -11.37 14.84
C ARG A 349 0.17 -10.11 14.85
N LEU A 350 0.83 -9.81 13.75
CA LEU A 350 1.72 -8.66 13.64
C LEU A 350 0.96 -7.33 13.68
N LEU A 351 -0.17 -7.21 12.96
CA LEU A 351 -0.99 -6.00 13.01
C LEU A 351 -1.61 -5.73 14.39
N ASN A 352 -1.95 -6.78 15.15
CA ASN A 352 -2.48 -6.67 16.51
C ASN A 352 -1.39 -6.45 17.58
N ASN A 353 -0.10 -6.55 17.24
CA ASN A 353 1.00 -6.39 18.18
C ASN A 353 0.90 -5.14 19.09
N PRO A 354 0.62 -3.91 18.60
CA PRO A 354 0.49 -2.75 19.48
C PRO A 354 -0.80 -2.74 20.31
N LEU A 355 -1.78 -3.60 19.98
CA LEU A 355 -3.06 -3.71 20.70
C LEU A 355 -3.00 -4.68 21.88
N LEU A 356 -1.92 -5.45 22.01
CA LEU A 356 -1.74 -6.40 23.10
C LEU A 356 -1.63 -5.66 24.43
N GLN A 357 -2.61 -5.85 25.30
CA GLN A 357 -2.59 -5.32 26.65
C GLN A 357 -1.68 -6.17 27.53
N THR A 358 -0.74 -5.51 28.19
CA THR A 358 0.17 -6.12 29.16
C THR A 358 0.05 -5.38 30.48
N TYR A 359 0.25 -6.09 31.60
CA TYR A 359 0.20 -5.48 32.93
C TYR A 359 1.33 -4.45 33.14
N LEU A 360 2.45 -4.62 32.44
CA LEU A 360 3.64 -3.78 32.56
C LEU A 360 3.76 -2.85 31.34
N PRO A 361 3.90 -1.53 31.52
CA PRO A 361 4.00 -0.61 30.41
C PRO A 361 5.28 -0.86 29.60
N HIS A 362 5.17 -0.79 28.28
CA HIS A 362 6.28 -1.01 27.34
C HIS A 362 6.99 -2.36 27.51
N SER A 363 6.32 -3.37 28.07
CA SER A 363 6.95 -4.68 28.30
C SER A 363 7.13 -5.51 27.03
N CYS A 364 6.31 -5.28 26.01
CA CYS A 364 6.40 -5.99 24.73
C CYS A 364 7.01 -5.10 23.65
N LYS A 365 7.80 -5.71 22.77
CA LYS A 365 8.33 -5.04 21.58
C LYS A 365 7.16 -4.65 20.68
N LYS A 366 7.18 -3.40 20.22
CA LYS A 366 6.28 -2.92 19.16
C LYS A 366 6.98 -3.04 17.81
N ILE A 367 6.30 -3.65 16.84
CA ILE A 367 6.79 -3.65 15.47
C ILE A 367 6.71 -2.24 14.87
N GLN A 368 7.57 -1.95 13.90
CA GLN A 368 7.62 -0.65 13.25
C GLN A 368 7.17 -0.71 11.78
N PHE A 369 7.23 -1.90 11.14
CA PHE A 369 6.89 -2.15 9.74
C PHE A 369 5.38 -2.45 9.47
N HIS A 370 4.49 -1.81 10.23
CA HIS A 370 3.05 -2.05 10.12
C HIS A 370 2.46 -1.49 8.82
N GLN A 371 3.07 -0.44 8.24
CA GLN A 371 2.62 0.16 6.98
C GLN A 371 2.86 -0.81 5.81
N GLU A 372 4.03 -1.44 5.79
CA GLU A 372 4.41 -2.47 4.83
C GLU A 372 3.51 -3.70 4.94
N LEU A 373 3.11 -4.09 6.15
CA LEU A 373 2.16 -5.20 6.35
C LEU A 373 0.78 -4.91 5.75
N LEU A 374 0.32 -3.67 5.84
CA LEU A 374 -0.93 -3.26 5.20
C LEU A 374 -0.81 -3.28 3.68
N VAL A 375 0.32 -2.85 3.12
CA VAL A 375 0.61 -2.95 1.68
C VAL A 375 0.63 -4.41 1.23
N LEU A 376 1.29 -5.31 1.98
CA LEU A 376 1.28 -6.74 1.70
C LEU A 376 -0.14 -7.32 1.74
N PHE A 377 -0.91 -7.02 2.79
CA PHE A 377 -2.30 -7.50 2.91
C PHE A 377 -3.16 -7.04 1.74
N TRP A 378 -3.04 -5.76 1.36
CA TRP A 378 -3.69 -5.20 0.18
C TRP A 378 -3.33 -5.99 -1.09
N LYS A 379 -2.03 -6.14 -1.39
CA LYS A 379 -1.55 -6.85 -2.58
C LYS A 379 -2.01 -8.30 -2.59
N LEU A 380 -2.01 -9.01 -1.45
CA LEU A 380 -2.52 -10.39 -1.37
C LEU A 380 -4.01 -10.47 -1.70
N CYS A 381 -4.83 -9.54 -1.18
CA CYS A 381 -6.26 -9.50 -1.48
C CYS A 381 -6.54 -9.10 -2.93
N ASP A 382 -5.75 -8.19 -3.50
CA ASP A 382 -5.96 -7.74 -4.86
C ASP A 382 -5.51 -8.77 -5.90
N LEU A 383 -4.31 -9.32 -5.75
CA LEU A 383 -3.72 -10.30 -6.68
C LEU A 383 -4.35 -11.69 -6.56
N ASN A 384 -4.77 -12.11 -5.36
CA ASN A 384 -5.37 -13.43 -5.15
C ASN A 384 -6.82 -13.32 -4.65
N LYS A 385 -7.77 -13.34 -5.58
CA LYS A 385 -9.21 -13.31 -5.24
C LYS A 385 -9.64 -14.50 -4.36
N LYS A 386 -8.98 -15.67 -4.44
CA LYS A 386 -9.28 -16.81 -3.54
C LYS A 386 -8.88 -16.50 -2.10
N PHE A 387 -7.74 -15.84 -1.89
CA PHE A 387 -7.35 -15.34 -0.57
C PHE A 387 -8.35 -14.30 -0.04
N LEU A 388 -8.75 -13.32 -0.87
CA LEU A 388 -9.79 -12.36 -0.51
C LEU A 388 -11.09 -13.06 -0.07
N PHE A 389 -11.58 -14.03 -0.85
CA PHE A 389 -12.77 -14.80 -0.47
C PHE A 389 -12.57 -15.61 0.81
N TYR A 390 -11.38 -16.16 1.04
CA TYR A 390 -11.04 -16.85 2.28
C TYR A 390 -11.13 -15.91 3.49
N VAL A 391 -10.49 -14.72 3.41
CA VAL A 391 -10.56 -13.68 4.45
C VAL A 391 -12.01 -13.32 4.76
N LEU A 392 -12.82 -13.05 3.73
CA LEU A 392 -14.22 -12.64 3.88
C LEU A 392 -15.13 -13.74 4.42
N LYS A 393 -14.80 -15.01 4.19
CA LYS A 393 -15.52 -16.16 4.76
C LYS A 393 -15.11 -16.41 6.20
N SER A 394 -13.85 -16.16 6.56
CA SER A 394 -13.37 -16.34 7.92
C SER A 394 -13.95 -15.31 8.90
N SER A 395 -14.01 -15.66 10.19
CA SER A 395 -14.23 -14.67 11.25
C SER A 395 -13.02 -13.76 11.47
N ASP A 396 -11.85 -14.18 10.99
CA ASP A 396 -10.56 -13.56 11.27
C ASP A 396 -10.38 -12.23 10.53
N VAL A 397 -11.27 -11.90 9.57
CA VAL A 397 -11.32 -10.55 8.97
C VAL A 397 -11.50 -9.45 10.02
N LEU A 398 -12.16 -9.76 11.15
CA LEU A 398 -12.32 -8.81 12.25
C LEU A 398 -11.01 -8.58 13.00
N ASP A 399 -10.13 -9.58 13.05
CA ASP A 399 -8.80 -9.45 13.63
C ASP A 399 -7.89 -8.58 12.75
N ILE A 400 -8.24 -8.38 11.48
CA ILE A 400 -7.59 -7.40 10.59
C ILE A 400 -8.27 -6.02 10.66
N LEU A 401 -9.60 -5.99 10.75
CA LEU A 401 -10.38 -4.75 10.82
C LEU A 401 -9.98 -3.88 12.02
N VAL A 402 -9.92 -4.47 13.21
CA VAL A 402 -9.67 -3.72 14.45
C VAL A 402 -8.32 -2.98 14.44
N PRO A 403 -7.17 -3.60 14.08
CA PRO A 403 -5.91 -2.87 13.97
C PRO A 403 -5.90 -1.85 12.84
N ILE A 404 -6.58 -2.09 11.70
CA ILE A 404 -6.71 -1.05 10.66
C ILE A 404 -7.40 0.19 11.25
N LEU A 405 -8.54 0.03 11.93
CA LEU A 405 -9.26 1.14 12.54
C LEU A 405 -8.46 1.83 13.66
N PHE A 406 -7.64 1.08 14.40
CA PHE A 406 -6.69 1.63 15.36
C PHE A 406 -5.70 2.57 14.68
N TYR A 407 -4.98 2.09 13.66
CA TYR A 407 -3.99 2.88 12.93
C TYR A 407 -4.61 4.09 12.22
N LEU A 408 -5.81 3.95 11.66
CA LEU A 408 -6.54 5.09 11.08
C LEU A 408 -6.86 6.18 12.11
N THR A 409 -7.19 5.78 13.34
CA THR A 409 -7.50 6.72 14.43
C THR A 409 -6.25 7.44 14.95
N ASP A 410 -5.10 6.76 14.98
CA ASP A 410 -3.82 7.34 15.38
C ASP A 410 -3.26 8.26 14.27
N ALA A 411 -3.36 7.82 13.01
CA ALA A 411 -2.86 8.55 11.85
C ALA A 411 -3.67 9.82 11.55
N CYS A 412 -4.96 9.87 11.85
CA CYS A 412 -5.79 11.03 11.51
C CYS A 412 -5.43 12.31 12.28
N ALA A 413 -4.68 12.19 13.38
CA ALA A 413 -4.13 13.33 14.12
C ALA A 413 -2.83 13.88 13.52
N ASN A 414 -2.13 13.11 12.66
CA ASN A 414 -0.79 13.41 12.18
C ASN A 414 -0.76 13.59 10.65
N GLN A 415 -0.45 14.81 10.19
CA GLN A 415 -0.41 15.15 8.76
C GLN A 415 0.66 14.38 7.97
N SER A 416 1.72 13.90 8.62
CA SER A 416 2.75 13.04 8.01
C SER A 416 2.27 11.61 7.73
N CYS A 417 1.16 11.19 8.34
CA CYS A 417 0.62 9.83 8.25
C CYS A 417 -0.55 9.70 7.28
N VAL A 418 -0.77 10.69 6.39
CA VAL A 418 -1.88 10.66 5.42
C VAL A 418 -1.82 9.43 4.51
N GLY A 419 -0.62 8.97 4.15
CA GLY A 419 -0.44 7.76 3.36
C GLY A 419 -0.98 6.49 4.06
N LEU A 420 -0.77 6.39 5.38
CA LEU A 420 -1.32 5.32 6.21
C LEU A 420 -2.86 5.34 6.24
N VAL A 421 -3.46 6.54 6.23
CA VAL A 421 -4.92 6.67 6.12
C VAL A 421 -5.41 6.11 4.78
N HIS A 422 -4.75 6.44 3.67
CA HIS A 422 -5.14 5.99 2.33
C HIS A 422 -5.09 4.46 2.20
N ILE A 423 -3.97 3.81 2.59
CA ILE A 423 -3.85 2.35 2.49
C ILE A 423 -4.93 1.64 3.33
N GLY A 424 -5.18 2.11 4.56
CA GLY A 424 -6.20 1.53 5.43
C GLY A 424 -7.60 1.66 4.84
N MET A 425 -7.93 2.81 4.24
CA MET A 425 -9.20 3.01 3.57
C MET A 425 -9.35 2.18 2.30
N PHE A 426 -8.31 2.07 1.46
CA PHE A 426 -8.38 1.24 0.26
C PHE A 426 -8.70 -0.20 0.63
N ILE A 427 -8.00 -0.76 1.64
CA ILE A 427 -8.30 -2.09 2.18
C ILE A 427 -9.77 -2.20 2.59
N LEU A 428 -10.28 -1.24 3.37
CA LEU A 428 -11.68 -1.26 3.81
C LEU A 428 -12.67 -1.11 2.65
N LEU A 429 -12.33 -0.33 1.62
CA LEU A 429 -13.14 -0.20 0.40
C LEU A 429 -13.22 -1.54 -0.35
N LEU A 430 -12.08 -2.22 -0.54
CA LEU A 430 -12.02 -3.55 -1.16
C LEU A 430 -12.84 -4.58 -0.37
N LEU A 431 -12.71 -4.62 0.95
CA LEU A 431 -13.48 -5.53 1.80
C LEU A 431 -14.98 -5.20 1.81
N SER A 432 -15.34 -3.91 1.82
CA SER A 432 -16.74 -3.46 1.81
C SER A 432 -17.49 -3.81 0.53
N GLY A 433 -16.76 -4.01 -0.57
CA GLY A 433 -17.32 -4.43 -1.85
C GLY A 433 -17.96 -5.84 -1.85
N GLU A 434 -17.86 -6.57 -0.74
CA GLU A 434 -18.38 -7.92 -0.61
C GLU A 434 -19.37 -8.06 0.56
N ARG A 435 -20.52 -8.68 0.29
CA ARG A 435 -21.63 -8.84 1.25
C ARG A 435 -21.20 -9.47 2.58
N ASN A 436 -20.31 -10.46 2.54
CA ASN A 436 -19.89 -11.19 3.74
C ASN A 436 -19.24 -10.26 4.77
N PHE A 437 -18.48 -9.25 4.33
CA PHE A 437 -17.89 -8.27 5.24
C PHE A 437 -18.96 -7.52 6.03
N GLY A 438 -19.94 -6.93 5.34
CA GLY A 438 -21.04 -6.20 5.99
C GLY A 438 -21.84 -7.07 6.97
N VAL A 439 -22.06 -8.35 6.63
CA VAL A 439 -22.71 -9.29 7.56
C VAL A 439 -21.86 -9.57 8.79
N ARG A 440 -20.54 -9.75 8.64
CA ARG A 440 -19.59 -10.03 9.74
C ARG A 440 -19.45 -8.87 10.73
N LEU A 441 -19.63 -7.63 10.28
CA LEU A 441 -19.56 -6.45 11.14
C LEU A 441 -20.59 -6.46 12.29
N ASN A 442 -21.67 -7.25 12.17
CA ASN A 442 -22.66 -7.41 13.24
C ASN A 442 -22.17 -8.21 14.46
N LYS A 443 -20.96 -8.81 14.41
CA LYS A 443 -20.40 -9.51 15.58
C LYS A 443 -20.22 -8.51 16.74
N PRO A 444 -20.57 -8.86 17.99
CA PRO A 444 -20.33 -8.00 19.14
C PRO A 444 -18.86 -7.60 19.27
N TYR A 445 -18.61 -6.32 19.54
CA TYR A 445 -17.27 -5.79 19.81
C TYR A 445 -17.00 -5.84 21.31
N CYS A 446 -16.20 -6.81 21.73
CA CYS A 446 -15.85 -7.02 23.14
C CYS A 446 -14.43 -6.56 23.49
N VAL A 447 -13.58 -6.33 22.49
CA VAL A 447 -12.18 -5.97 22.68
C VAL A 447 -12.12 -4.52 23.15
N ARG A 448 -11.39 -4.22 24.22
CA ARG A 448 -11.14 -2.83 24.65
C ARG A 448 -9.78 -2.40 24.14
N VAL A 449 -9.74 -1.82 22.95
CA VAL A 449 -8.53 -1.19 22.44
C VAL A 449 -8.44 0.23 22.99
N PRO A 450 -7.27 0.72 23.46
CA PRO A 450 -7.10 2.10 23.91
C PRO A 450 -7.12 3.06 22.71
N MET A 451 -8.29 3.28 22.12
CA MET A 451 -8.55 4.28 21.09
C MET A 451 -9.18 5.50 21.74
N ASP A 452 -8.79 6.69 21.30
CA ASP A 452 -9.45 7.93 21.67
C ASP A 452 -10.79 8.07 20.92
N ILE A 453 -11.80 7.30 21.32
CA ILE A 453 -13.14 7.32 20.73
C ILE A 453 -14.21 7.32 21.83
N SER A 454 -15.41 7.77 21.50
CA SER A 454 -16.55 7.72 22.43
C SER A 454 -16.84 6.27 22.83
N VAL A 455 -16.98 6.02 24.14
CA VAL A 455 -17.34 4.69 24.65
C VAL A 455 -18.72 4.28 24.15
N PHE A 456 -18.83 3.06 23.64
CA PHE A 456 -20.08 2.45 23.20
C PHE A 456 -20.12 0.96 23.55
N ALA A 457 -21.32 0.40 23.61
CA ALA A 457 -21.55 -1.03 23.65
C ALA A 457 -22.30 -1.42 22.37
N GLY A 458 -21.68 -2.24 21.52
CA GLY A 458 -22.22 -2.52 20.20
C GLY A 458 -21.39 -3.54 19.43
N THR A 459 -21.45 -3.43 18.11
CA THR A 459 -20.85 -4.34 17.14
C THR A 459 -19.60 -3.74 16.51
N HIS A 460 -18.93 -4.50 15.64
CA HIS A 460 -17.80 -3.97 14.86
C HIS A 460 -18.27 -2.92 13.83
N ALA A 461 -19.54 -2.95 13.41
CA ALA A 461 -20.13 -1.89 12.60
C ALA A 461 -20.16 -0.54 13.35
N ASP A 462 -20.47 -0.58 14.65
CA ASP A 462 -20.45 0.61 15.49
C ASP A 462 -19.04 1.19 15.62
N LEU A 463 -18.04 0.33 15.80
CA LEU A 463 -16.62 0.74 15.83
C LEU A 463 -16.24 1.47 14.53
N LEU A 464 -16.55 0.85 13.38
CA LEU A 464 -16.28 1.42 12.06
C LEU A 464 -16.91 2.81 11.91
N ILE A 465 -18.20 2.96 12.24
CA ILE A 465 -18.92 4.23 12.12
C ILE A 465 -18.37 5.30 13.07
N VAL A 466 -18.05 4.93 14.32
CA VAL A 466 -17.50 5.87 15.32
C VAL A 466 -16.12 6.37 14.89
N VAL A 467 -15.26 5.47 14.39
CA VAL A 467 -13.92 5.84 13.88
C VAL A 467 -14.04 6.73 12.64
N PHE A 468 -14.89 6.38 11.67
CA PHE A 468 -15.08 7.18 10.46
C PHE A 468 -15.67 8.56 10.78
N HIS A 469 -16.62 8.63 11.72
CA HIS A 469 -17.12 9.91 12.23
C HIS A 469 -15.99 10.75 12.81
N LYS A 470 -15.11 10.16 13.64
CA LYS A 470 -13.97 10.89 14.22
C LYS A 470 -13.03 11.40 13.12
N ILE A 471 -12.68 10.57 12.15
CA ILE A 471 -11.80 10.97 11.03
C ILE A 471 -12.41 12.13 10.24
N ILE A 472 -13.70 12.06 9.92
CA ILE A 472 -14.40 13.12 9.18
C ILE A 472 -14.50 14.41 10.01
N THR A 473 -14.79 14.32 11.30
CA THR A 473 -15.06 15.50 12.14
C THR A 473 -13.83 16.11 12.79
N SER A 474 -12.73 15.36 12.93
CA SER A 474 -11.49 15.80 13.57
C SER A 474 -10.31 15.90 12.60
N GLY A 475 -10.45 15.33 11.39
CA GLY A 475 -9.37 15.25 10.41
C GLY A 475 -9.00 16.60 9.81
N HIS A 476 -7.74 16.76 9.42
CA HIS A 476 -7.27 17.97 8.75
C HIS A 476 -7.79 18.06 7.30
N GLN A 477 -7.70 19.24 6.68
CA GLN A 477 -8.22 19.53 5.32
C GLN A 477 -7.73 18.54 4.24
N ARG A 478 -6.48 18.04 4.31
CA ARG A 478 -5.99 17.05 3.33
C ARG A 478 -6.73 15.70 3.34
N LEU A 479 -7.56 15.41 4.35
CA LEU A 479 -8.41 14.21 4.37
C LEU A 479 -9.77 14.42 3.70
N GLN A 480 -10.14 15.67 3.34
CA GLN A 480 -11.43 15.96 2.71
C GLN A 480 -11.67 15.18 1.41
N PRO A 481 -10.68 14.98 0.50
CA PRO A 481 -10.86 14.14 -0.68
C PRO A 481 -11.22 12.68 -0.37
N LEU A 482 -11.00 12.24 0.88
CA LEU A 482 -11.23 10.87 1.31
C LEU A 482 -12.65 10.64 1.86
N TYR A 483 -13.42 11.70 2.09
CA TYR A 483 -14.77 11.57 2.66
C TYR A 483 -15.69 10.74 1.78
N ASP A 484 -15.60 10.89 0.46
CA ASP A 484 -16.38 10.08 -0.49
C ASP A 484 -16.07 8.59 -0.35
N CYS A 485 -14.80 8.23 -0.16
CA CYS A 485 -14.37 6.86 0.05
C CYS A 485 -14.89 6.29 1.39
N LEU A 486 -14.74 7.06 2.48
CA LEU A 486 -15.25 6.67 3.80
C LEU A 486 -16.77 6.46 3.80
N LEU A 487 -17.52 7.37 3.18
CA LEU A 487 -18.96 7.24 3.06
C LEU A 487 -19.37 6.10 2.13
N THR A 488 -18.63 5.87 1.03
CA THR A 488 -18.85 4.73 0.14
C THR A 488 -18.75 3.40 0.87
N ILE A 489 -17.76 3.25 1.75
CA ILE A 489 -17.61 2.06 2.60
C ILE A 489 -18.85 1.88 3.49
N ILE A 490 -19.33 2.94 4.15
CA ILE A 490 -20.53 2.90 5.00
C ILE A 490 -21.76 2.52 4.16
N VAL A 491 -21.92 3.11 2.98
CA VAL A 491 -23.01 2.82 2.05
C VAL A 491 -23.00 1.34 1.64
N ASN A 492 -21.85 0.79 1.26
CA ASN A 492 -21.71 -0.61 0.88
C ASN A 492 -22.14 -1.58 1.99
N VAL A 493 -21.82 -1.28 3.25
CA VAL A 493 -22.16 -2.17 4.38
C VAL A 493 -23.57 -1.93 4.94
N SER A 494 -24.14 -0.73 4.72
CA SER A 494 -25.42 -0.29 5.30
C SER A 494 -26.62 -1.25 5.12
N PRO A 495 -26.81 -1.96 3.98
CA PRO A 495 -27.94 -2.90 3.83
C PRO A 495 -27.86 -4.13 4.74
N TYR A 496 -26.72 -4.35 5.39
CA TYR A 496 -26.43 -5.55 6.18
C TYR A 496 -26.33 -5.29 7.69
N LEU A 497 -26.38 -4.03 8.13
CA LEU A 497 -26.20 -3.64 9.53
C LEU A 497 -27.50 -3.87 10.31
N LYS A 498 -27.48 -4.70 11.35
CA LYS A 498 -28.70 -5.14 12.03
C LYS A 498 -29.00 -4.44 13.35
N SER A 499 -27.99 -4.02 14.10
CA SER A 499 -28.20 -3.59 15.49
C SER A 499 -27.27 -2.45 15.86
N LEU A 500 -27.42 -1.30 15.20
CA LEU A 500 -26.64 -0.12 15.52
C LEU A 500 -26.94 0.37 16.94
N SER A 501 -25.88 0.68 17.67
CA SER A 501 -25.94 1.36 18.96
C SER A 501 -26.50 2.77 18.81
N MET A 502 -27.07 3.30 19.88
CA MET A 502 -27.52 4.70 19.95
C MET A 502 -26.38 5.68 19.63
N VAL A 503 -25.13 5.34 20.01
CA VAL A 503 -23.96 6.17 19.73
C VAL A 503 -23.70 6.24 18.23
N ALA A 504 -23.57 5.10 17.54
CA ALA A 504 -23.33 5.08 16.10
C ALA A 504 -24.46 5.73 15.30
N ALA A 505 -25.72 5.48 15.68
CA ALA A 505 -26.89 6.12 15.08
C ALA A 505 -26.84 7.66 15.15
N ASN A 506 -26.53 8.21 16.33
CA ASN A 506 -26.40 9.65 16.52
C ASN A 506 -25.19 10.23 15.77
N LYS A 507 -24.11 9.46 15.63
CA LYS A 507 -22.91 9.85 14.85
C LYS A 507 -23.24 9.95 13.36
N LEU A 508 -23.98 9.01 12.79
CA LEU A 508 -24.47 9.12 11.41
C LEU A 508 -25.36 10.35 11.21
N LEU A 509 -26.31 10.61 12.14
CA LEU A 509 -27.15 11.80 12.01
C LEU A 509 -26.37 13.11 12.18
N HIS A 510 -25.33 13.12 13.01
CA HIS A 510 -24.44 14.25 13.13
C HIS A 510 -23.69 14.53 11.82
N LEU A 511 -23.21 13.49 11.11
CA LEU A 511 -22.60 13.69 9.79
C LEU A 511 -23.59 14.30 8.79
N LEU A 512 -24.83 13.78 8.75
CA LEU A 512 -25.86 14.36 7.88
C LEU A 512 -26.13 15.83 8.25
N GLU A 513 -26.23 16.17 9.53
CA GLU A 513 -26.45 17.54 10.00
C GLU A 513 -25.33 18.50 9.57
N VAL A 514 -24.08 18.06 9.67
CA VAL A 514 -22.92 18.84 9.19
C VAL A 514 -22.96 19.01 7.67
N PHE A 515 -23.13 17.92 6.92
CA PHE A 515 -23.09 17.96 5.45
C PHE A 515 -24.28 18.67 4.82
N SER A 516 -25.45 18.64 5.47
CA SER A 516 -26.65 19.35 5.01
C SER A 516 -26.74 20.79 5.50
N SER A 517 -25.79 21.25 6.32
CA SER A 517 -25.75 22.63 6.74
C SER A 517 -25.60 23.56 5.51
N PRO A 518 -26.41 24.63 5.39
CA PRO A 518 -26.40 25.46 4.18
C PRO A 518 -25.03 26.03 3.82
N TRP A 519 -24.20 26.36 4.82
CA TRP A 519 -22.84 26.84 4.59
C TRP A 519 -22.00 25.75 3.90
N PHE A 520 -21.91 24.54 4.48
CA PHE A 520 -21.07 23.48 3.93
C PHE A 520 -21.58 23.02 2.58
N LEU A 521 -22.89 22.80 2.47
CA LEU A 521 -23.54 22.26 1.27
C LEU A 521 -23.31 23.15 0.04
N PHE A 522 -23.32 24.48 0.22
CA PHE A 522 -23.14 25.43 -0.88
C PHE A 522 -21.68 25.91 -1.04
N CYS A 523 -20.77 25.54 -0.14
CA CYS A 523 -19.35 25.92 -0.26
C CYS A 523 -18.65 25.28 -1.46
N SER A 524 -19.09 24.11 -1.91
CA SER A 524 -18.52 23.42 -3.07
C SER A 524 -19.62 22.71 -3.86
N PRO A 525 -19.57 22.74 -5.21
CA PRO A 525 -20.59 22.12 -6.04
C PRO A 525 -20.66 20.60 -5.88
N VAL A 526 -19.64 19.94 -5.34
CA VAL A 526 -19.62 18.47 -5.14
C VAL A 526 -20.10 18.05 -3.74
N ASN A 527 -20.23 18.97 -2.78
CA ASN A 527 -20.56 18.62 -1.39
C ASN A 527 -21.94 17.96 -1.24
N HIS A 528 -22.85 18.18 -2.20
CA HIS A 528 -24.15 17.52 -2.22
C HIS A 528 -24.04 15.99 -2.33
N HIS A 529 -22.99 15.45 -2.96
CA HIS A 529 -22.77 13.99 -3.05
C HIS A 529 -22.65 13.32 -1.67
N LEU A 530 -22.03 14.00 -0.70
CA LEU A 530 -21.94 13.50 0.68
C LEU A 530 -23.32 13.34 1.33
N VAL A 531 -24.25 14.24 1.02
CA VAL A 531 -25.65 14.14 1.48
C VAL A 531 -26.35 12.98 0.79
N PHE A 532 -26.12 12.75 -0.49
CA PHE A 532 -26.65 11.57 -1.20
C PHE A 532 -26.20 10.26 -0.55
N PHE A 533 -24.90 10.11 -0.26
CA PHE A 533 -24.40 8.92 0.44
C PHE A 533 -25.06 8.74 1.81
N MET A 534 -25.18 9.80 2.61
CA MET A 534 -25.82 9.70 3.92
C MET A 534 -27.29 9.30 3.83
N LEU A 535 -28.05 9.87 2.89
CA LEU A 535 -29.46 9.47 2.66
C LEU A 535 -29.57 8.02 2.18
N GLU A 536 -28.66 7.57 1.31
CA GLU A 536 -28.58 6.18 0.87
C GLU A 536 -28.31 5.23 2.05
N VAL A 537 -27.40 5.57 2.97
CA VAL A 537 -27.17 4.79 4.21
C VAL A 537 -28.46 4.64 5.01
N PHE A 538 -29.20 5.73 5.25
CA PHE A 538 -30.45 5.65 6.01
C PHE A 538 -31.51 4.83 5.28
N ASN A 539 -31.67 5.03 3.96
CA ASN A 539 -32.62 4.28 3.15
C ASN A 539 -32.30 2.78 3.15
N ASN A 540 -31.04 2.41 2.98
CA ASN A 540 -30.59 1.01 3.03
C ASN A 540 -30.95 0.37 4.37
N ILE A 541 -30.64 1.02 5.49
CA ILE A 541 -30.92 0.46 6.82
C ILE A 541 -32.44 0.36 7.06
N ILE A 542 -33.21 1.39 6.69
CA ILE A 542 -34.67 1.40 6.85
C ILE A 542 -35.34 0.34 5.96
N GLN A 543 -34.87 0.14 4.73
CA GLN A 543 -35.49 -0.80 3.80
C GLN A 543 -35.13 -2.26 4.09
N TYR A 544 -33.87 -2.53 4.47
CA TYR A 544 -33.34 -3.89 4.57
C TYR A 544 -33.20 -4.42 5.99
N GLN A 545 -33.01 -3.55 6.99
CA GLN A 545 -32.69 -3.94 8.36
C GLN A 545 -33.48 -3.14 9.40
N PHE A 546 -34.73 -2.76 9.10
CA PHE A 546 -35.59 -2.01 10.03
C PHE A 546 -35.71 -2.70 11.40
N ASP A 547 -36.04 -4.00 11.40
CA ASP A 547 -36.43 -4.77 12.59
C ASP A 547 -35.40 -4.70 13.73
N GLY A 548 -34.11 -4.60 13.42
CA GLY A 548 -33.05 -4.55 14.43
C GLY A 548 -32.50 -3.15 14.73
N ASN A 549 -32.80 -2.14 13.91
CA ASN A 549 -32.22 -0.79 14.01
C ASN A 549 -33.17 0.24 14.63
N PHE A 550 -33.90 -0.15 15.68
CA PHE A 550 -34.82 0.73 16.40
C PHE A 550 -34.13 1.97 17.01
N ASN A 551 -32.84 1.87 17.41
CA ASN A 551 -32.05 3.02 17.88
C ASN A 551 -31.89 4.09 16.77
N LEU A 552 -31.58 3.67 15.55
CA LEU A 552 -31.44 4.58 14.41
C LEU A 552 -32.79 5.23 14.05
N VAL A 553 -33.85 4.43 14.00
CA VAL A 553 -35.21 4.92 13.73
C VAL A 553 -35.63 5.95 14.77
N TYR A 554 -35.37 5.68 16.05
CA TYR A 554 -35.62 6.63 17.13
C TYR A 554 -34.83 7.92 16.96
N SER A 555 -33.52 7.85 16.66
CA SER A 555 -32.70 9.04 16.37
C SER A 555 -33.25 9.85 15.19
N ILE A 556 -33.72 9.20 14.12
CA ILE A 556 -34.34 9.85 12.95
C ILE A 556 -35.61 10.59 13.35
N ILE A 557 -36.48 9.97 14.16
CA ILE A 557 -37.70 10.60 14.67
C ILE A 557 -37.35 11.85 15.50
N ARG A 558 -36.36 11.75 16.39
CA ARG A 558 -35.91 12.90 17.21
C ARG A 558 -35.36 14.05 16.37
N LYS A 559 -34.64 13.74 15.30
CA LYS A 559 -34.06 14.75 14.38
C LYS A 559 -34.89 14.95 13.11
N ARG A 560 -36.20 14.66 13.12
CA ARG A 560 -37.11 14.80 11.95
C ARG A 560 -37.01 16.14 11.23
N ASN A 561 -36.80 17.23 11.97
CA ASN A 561 -36.67 18.59 11.43
C ASN A 561 -35.52 18.70 10.42
N LEU A 562 -34.44 17.94 10.59
CA LEU A 562 -33.31 17.92 9.67
C LEU A 562 -33.73 17.49 8.26
N PHE A 563 -34.54 16.44 8.15
CA PHE A 563 -35.05 15.93 6.87
C PHE A 563 -36.09 16.86 6.25
N HIS A 564 -36.94 17.49 7.07
CA HIS A 564 -37.87 18.52 6.60
C HIS A 564 -37.15 19.77 6.08
N GLN A 565 -36.06 20.20 6.72
CA GLN A 565 -35.22 21.28 6.24
C GLN A 565 -34.53 20.93 4.92
N LEU A 566 -34.03 19.69 4.80
CA LEU A 566 -33.39 19.23 3.57
C LEU A 566 -34.38 19.15 2.39
N ALA A 567 -35.62 18.71 2.64
CA ALA A 567 -36.69 18.74 1.63
C ALA A 567 -37.01 20.18 1.18
N ASN A 568 -36.91 21.13 2.10
CA ASN A 568 -37.25 22.55 1.90
C ASN A 568 -36.02 23.45 1.74
N LEU A 569 -34.90 22.93 1.21
CA LEU A 569 -33.69 23.73 0.99
C LEU A 569 -33.98 25.00 0.17
N PRO A 570 -33.37 26.15 0.53
CA PRO A 570 -33.49 27.35 -0.28
C PRO A 570 -32.88 27.11 -1.66
N THR A 571 -33.56 27.59 -2.69
CA THR A 571 -33.13 27.47 -4.09
C THR A 571 -32.85 28.83 -4.71
N ASP A 572 -33.07 29.92 -3.98
CA ASP A 572 -32.86 31.29 -4.43
C ASP A 572 -31.42 31.76 -4.14
N VAL A 573 -30.78 32.37 -5.15
CA VAL A 573 -29.41 32.94 -5.06
C VAL A 573 -29.20 33.79 -3.80
N ILE A 574 -30.19 34.60 -3.42
CA ILE A 574 -30.08 35.53 -2.28
C ILE A 574 -29.97 34.76 -0.95
N SER A 575 -30.77 33.71 -0.75
CA SER A 575 -30.68 32.88 0.46
C SER A 575 -29.40 32.03 0.48
N ILE A 576 -28.94 31.55 -0.68
CA ILE A 576 -27.68 30.82 -0.82
C ILE A 576 -26.49 31.74 -0.46
N GLN A 577 -26.44 32.96 -1.01
CA GLN A 577 -25.43 33.95 -0.68
C GLN A 577 -25.47 34.36 0.80
N LYS A 578 -26.66 34.53 1.38
CA LYS A 578 -26.82 34.78 2.82
C LYS A 578 -26.31 33.61 3.68
N ALA A 579 -26.52 32.37 3.24
CA ALA A 579 -26.01 31.18 3.92
C ALA A 579 -24.48 31.13 3.92
N LEU A 580 -23.86 31.47 2.77
CA LEU A 580 -22.40 31.57 2.63
C LEU A 580 -21.81 32.73 3.46
N GLN A 581 -22.53 33.86 3.58
CA GLN A 581 -22.10 35.04 4.34
C GLN A 581 -22.30 34.92 5.86
N LYS A 582 -23.20 34.05 6.34
CA LYS A 582 -23.47 33.82 7.77
C LYS A 582 -22.25 33.32 8.57
N LYS A 583 -21.17 32.96 7.86
CA LYS A 583 -19.82 32.62 8.32
C LYS A 583 -19.23 33.58 9.37
N SER A 584 -19.53 34.88 9.31
CA SER A 584 -18.82 35.88 10.13
C SER A 584 -19.23 35.97 11.61
N ARG A 585 -20.30 35.30 12.09
CA ARG A 585 -20.86 35.58 13.44
C ARG A 585 -21.03 34.37 14.38
N SER A 586 -20.77 33.14 13.96
CA SER A 586 -20.99 31.94 14.80
C SER A 586 -19.69 31.17 15.05
N ASN A 587 -18.89 31.62 16.02
CA ASN A 587 -17.79 30.84 16.59
C ASN A 587 -18.36 29.76 17.53
N SER A 588 -18.87 28.66 16.97
CA SER A 588 -19.01 27.40 17.70
C SER A 588 -17.79 26.52 17.40
N THR A 589 -17.11 26.08 18.46
CA THR A 589 -15.85 25.31 18.44
C THR A 589 -15.91 24.00 17.63
N HIS A 590 -17.09 23.50 17.29
CA HIS A 590 -17.27 22.26 16.51
C HIS A 590 -17.22 22.44 14.98
N ASN A 591 -17.37 23.65 14.45
CA ASN A 591 -17.32 23.92 13.01
C ASN A 591 -15.92 24.34 12.52
N ALA A 592 -14.93 24.40 13.41
CA ALA A 592 -13.59 24.90 13.11
C ALA A 592 -12.75 23.98 12.20
N VAL A 593 -13.15 22.71 12.03
CA VAL A 593 -12.37 21.73 11.27
C VAL A 593 -12.57 21.87 9.75
N PHE A 594 -13.72 22.38 9.31
CA PHE A 594 -14.04 22.59 7.90
C PHE A 594 -13.72 24.03 7.41
N MET A 595 -12.83 24.74 8.13
CA MET A 595 -12.84 26.21 8.18
C MET A 595 -11.89 26.93 7.20
N GLU A 596 -11.01 26.22 6.49
CA GLU A 596 -10.05 26.84 5.56
C GLU A 596 -9.97 26.02 4.26
N THR A 597 -10.34 26.64 3.15
CA THR A 597 -10.25 26.08 1.79
C THR A 597 -9.63 27.13 0.89
N SER A 598 -8.37 26.94 0.56
CA SER A 598 -7.72 27.55 -0.61
C SER A 598 -6.88 26.44 -1.25
N ILE A 599 -7.23 26.08 -2.48
CA ILE A 599 -6.74 24.90 -3.19
C ILE A 599 -5.40 25.23 -3.85
N ASP A 600 -4.37 24.44 -3.57
CA ASP A 600 -3.28 24.20 -4.52
C ASP A 600 -3.59 22.94 -5.34
N LYS A 601 -3.52 23.09 -6.66
CA LYS A 601 -3.81 22.07 -7.68
C LYS A 601 -2.78 20.94 -7.58
N LEU A 602 -3.17 19.73 -7.15
CA LEU A 602 -2.41 18.48 -7.46
C LEU A 602 -3.14 17.14 -7.20
N THR A 603 -4.46 17.09 -6.94
CA THR A 603 -5.14 15.80 -6.66
C THR A 603 -6.45 15.57 -7.42
N GLU A 604 -6.66 16.21 -8.57
CA GLU A 604 -7.88 16.05 -9.39
C GLU A 604 -8.06 14.68 -10.07
N THR A 605 -7.14 13.72 -9.90
CA THR A 605 -7.15 12.45 -10.65
C THR A 605 -7.64 11.21 -9.89
N SER A 606 -8.21 11.35 -8.69
CA SER A 606 -8.83 10.23 -7.95
C SER A 606 -10.35 10.40 -7.83
N GLN A 607 -11.04 10.59 -8.97
CA GLN A 607 -12.48 10.39 -9.03
C GLN A 607 -12.77 8.91 -9.28
N VAL A 608 -13.44 8.27 -8.31
CA VAL A 608 -14.02 6.94 -8.50
C VAL A 608 -15.02 7.04 -9.65
N SER A 609 -14.79 6.24 -10.70
CA SER A 609 -15.57 6.23 -11.95
C SER A 609 -17.08 6.42 -11.73
N GLU A 610 -17.63 7.48 -12.31
CA GLU A 610 -19.05 7.89 -12.21
C GLU A 610 -20.03 6.96 -12.96
N ASP A 611 -19.57 5.90 -13.62
CA ASP A 611 -20.39 5.13 -14.56
C ASP A 611 -21.35 4.08 -13.94
N GLY A 612 -21.56 4.11 -12.63
CA GLY A 612 -22.47 3.16 -11.96
C GLY A 612 -23.92 3.64 -11.77
N ALA A 613 -24.17 4.95 -11.80
CA ALA A 613 -25.44 5.54 -11.33
C ALA A 613 -26.28 6.25 -12.42
N THR A 614 -25.81 6.30 -13.67
CA THR A 614 -26.36 7.18 -14.71
C THR A 614 -27.09 6.48 -15.85
N LEU A 615 -27.40 5.19 -15.76
CA LEU A 615 -28.11 4.45 -16.83
C LEU A 615 -29.64 4.44 -16.77
N LEU A 616 -30.29 5.44 -16.14
CA LEU A 616 -31.76 5.56 -16.19
C LEU A 616 -32.31 6.93 -16.60
N LEU A 617 -31.50 7.92 -17.01
CA LEU A 617 -32.03 9.26 -17.34
C LEU A 617 -31.47 9.95 -18.58
N GLN A 618 -30.81 9.24 -19.50
CA GLN A 618 -30.47 9.80 -20.83
C GLN A 618 -30.99 8.91 -21.96
N GLN A 619 -32.30 8.99 -22.19
CA GLN A 619 -32.87 8.79 -23.51
C GLN A 619 -33.75 10.00 -23.82
N ARG A 620 -33.17 10.97 -24.52
CA ARG A 620 -33.77 11.84 -25.55
C ARG A 620 -32.99 13.15 -25.65
N ASP A 621 -32.27 13.25 -26.76
CA ASP A 621 -32.25 14.39 -27.69
C ASP A 621 -30.83 14.69 -28.17
N SER A 622 -30.49 14.09 -29.30
CA SER A 622 -29.36 14.44 -30.13
C SER A 622 -29.86 15.17 -31.37
N THR A 623 -29.55 16.45 -31.52
CA THR A 623 -29.38 17.09 -32.83
C THR A 623 -28.28 18.16 -32.79
N HIS A 624 -27.40 18.06 -33.79
CA HIS A 624 -26.23 18.86 -34.14
C HIS A 624 -26.38 20.39 -34.11
N SER A 625 -25.30 21.13 -33.81
CA SER A 625 -24.38 21.71 -34.83
C SER A 625 -23.27 22.60 -34.23
N GLN A 626 -22.14 22.63 -34.94
CA GLN A 626 -20.86 23.30 -34.63
C GLN A 626 -20.86 24.80 -34.99
N SER A 627 -19.97 25.60 -34.39
CA SER A 627 -19.03 26.49 -35.11
C SER A 627 -18.09 27.29 -34.20
N ASP A 628 -16.91 27.59 -34.77
CA ASP A 628 -15.67 28.14 -34.23
C ASP A 628 -15.63 29.66 -33.93
N HIS A 629 -14.53 30.05 -33.23
CA HIS A 629 -13.74 31.30 -33.28
C HIS A 629 -13.82 32.37 -32.15
N SER A 630 -12.70 32.41 -31.39
CA SER A 630 -11.72 33.52 -31.18
C SER A 630 -12.01 34.79 -30.34
N SER A 631 -11.03 35.05 -29.45
CA SER A 631 -10.45 36.34 -28.99
C SER A 631 -11.12 37.23 -27.92
N GLU A 632 -10.23 37.74 -27.06
CA GLU A 632 -10.22 39.02 -26.33
C GLU A 632 -10.84 39.16 -24.91
N THR A 633 -9.94 39.51 -24.00
CA THR A 633 -10.14 39.99 -22.63
C THR A 633 -10.90 41.31 -22.60
N GLN A 634 -12.08 41.35 -21.97
CA GLN A 634 -12.67 42.58 -21.42
C GLN A 634 -13.28 42.32 -20.03
N VAL A 635 -12.83 43.13 -19.07
CA VAL A 635 -13.44 43.32 -17.75
C VAL A 635 -14.79 44.00 -17.93
N ARG A 636 -15.89 43.33 -17.53
CA ARG A 636 -17.21 43.96 -17.37
C ARG A 636 -17.95 43.44 -16.15
N ASP A 637 -18.65 44.39 -15.55
CA ASP A 637 -19.38 44.32 -14.29
C ASP A 637 -20.38 43.18 -14.17
N THR A 638 -20.62 42.81 -12.92
CA THR A 638 -21.41 41.68 -12.43
C THR A 638 -22.90 41.87 -12.75
N GLU A 639 -23.40 41.15 -13.76
CA GLU A 639 -24.83 40.80 -13.86
C GLU A 639 -25.09 39.48 -13.11
N PRO A 640 -26.23 39.32 -12.41
CA PRO A 640 -26.56 38.09 -11.70
C PRO A 640 -26.92 37.01 -12.73
N THR A 641 -25.98 36.12 -13.00
CA THR A 641 -26.17 35.00 -13.93
C THR A 641 -27.23 34.04 -13.40
N SER A 642 -28.33 33.90 -14.15
CA SER A 642 -29.44 32.95 -13.99
C SER A 642 -29.05 31.46 -14.07
N GLY A 643 -27.76 31.12 -13.94
CA GLY A 643 -27.22 29.77 -14.09
C GLY A 643 -26.93 29.03 -12.78
N GLU A 644 -26.94 29.71 -11.62
CA GLU A 644 -26.78 29.06 -10.32
C GLU A 644 -28.08 28.43 -9.79
N ASP A 645 -29.23 29.04 -10.10
CA ASP A 645 -30.56 28.55 -9.69
C ASP A 645 -30.88 27.17 -10.29
N ASP A 646 -30.51 26.94 -11.56
CA ASP A 646 -30.72 25.66 -12.25
C ASP A 646 -29.84 24.53 -11.68
N LYS A 647 -28.64 24.85 -11.18
CA LYS A 647 -27.71 23.83 -10.64
C LYS A 647 -28.23 23.22 -9.34
N VAL A 648 -28.72 24.03 -8.40
CA VAL A 648 -29.24 23.53 -7.12
C VAL A 648 -30.54 22.76 -7.31
N LEU A 649 -31.44 23.25 -8.16
CA LEU A 649 -32.69 22.54 -8.47
C LEU A 649 -32.44 21.15 -9.08
N SER A 650 -31.41 21.04 -9.93
CA SER A 650 -31.11 19.83 -10.70
C SER A 650 -30.79 18.60 -9.84
N TRP A 651 -30.06 18.78 -8.71
CA TRP A 651 -29.73 17.69 -7.79
C TRP A 651 -30.68 17.63 -6.60
N LYS A 652 -31.25 18.76 -6.14
CA LYS A 652 -32.21 18.77 -5.02
C LYS A 652 -33.42 17.89 -5.32
N SER A 653 -33.95 17.94 -6.54
CA SER A 653 -35.09 17.12 -6.98
C SER A 653 -34.79 15.61 -6.99
N LYS A 654 -33.52 15.22 -7.02
CA LYS A 654 -33.05 13.83 -7.06
C LYS A 654 -32.74 13.25 -5.67
N LEU A 655 -32.80 14.05 -4.60
CA LEU A 655 -32.51 13.59 -3.24
C LEU A 655 -33.45 12.43 -2.83
N PRO A 656 -32.93 11.28 -2.38
CA PRO A 656 -33.75 10.11 -2.09
C PRO A 656 -34.43 10.21 -0.71
N LEU A 657 -35.30 11.20 -0.53
CA LEU A 657 -35.99 11.49 0.73
C LEU A 657 -37.26 10.68 0.95
N GLN A 658 -37.82 10.06 -0.09
CA GLN A 658 -39.15 9.46 -0.08
C GLN A 658 -39.34 8.42 1.04
N THR A 659 -38.38 7.51 1.21
CA THR A 659 -38.47 6.44 2.23
C THR A 659 -38.43 7.01 3.66
N ILE A 660 -37.50 7.92 3.96
CA ILE A 660 -37.38 8.54 5.29
C ILE A 660 -38.61 9.40 5.60
N MET A 661 -39.10 10.16 4.63
CA MET A 661 -40.30 10.98 4.81
C MET A 661 -41.54 10.11 5.05
N ARG A 662 -41.66 8.97 4.36
CA ARG A 662 -42.75 8.02 4.57
C ARG A 662 -42.67 7.36 5.96
N LEU A 663 -41.48 6.98 6.39
CA LEU A 663 -41.21 6.49 7.75
C LEU A 663 -41.70 7.51 8.80
N LEU A 664 -41.28 8.76 8.67
CA LEU A 664 -41.65 9.83 9.60
C LEU A 664 -43.16 10.07 9.62
N GLN A 665 -43.83 10.12 8.46
CA GLN A 665 -45.29 10.28 8.36
C GLN A 665 -46.08 9.21 9.12
N VAL A 666 -45.58 7.97 9.13
CA VAL A 666 -46.25 6.84 9.79
C VAL A 666 -45.92 6.78 11.28
N LEU A 667 -44.64 6.86 11.64
CA LEU A 667 -44.20 6.60 13.01
C LEU A 667 -44.32 7.80 13.94
N VAL A 668 -44.13 9.03 13.43
CA VAL A 668 -44.22 10.24 14.28
C VAL A 668 -45.57 10.34 14.99
N PRO A 669 -46.73 10.27 14.29
CA PRO A 669 -48.03 10.37 14.95
C PRO A 669 -48.29 9.23 15.92
N GLN A 670 -47.80 8.02 15.62
CA GLN A 670 -47.96 6.85 16.50
C GLN A 670 -47.17 7.02 17.80
N VAL A 671 -45.92 7.47 17.71
CA VAL A 671 -45.07 7.73 18.87
C VAL A 671 -45.65 8.88 19.70
N GLU A 672 -46.05 9.99 19.08
CA GLU A 672 -46.67 11.12 19.78
C GLU A 672 -47.96 10.71 20.50
N LYS A 673 -48.82 9.93 19.85
CA LYS A 673 -50.04 9.38 20.46
C LYS A 673 -49.73 8.51 21.67
N ILE A 674 -48.77 7.60 21.57
CA ILE A 674 -48.38 6.72 22.68
C ILE A 674 -47.80 7.52 23.85
N CYS A 675 -47.01 8.57 23.56
CA CYS A 675 -46.48 9.46 24.59
C CYS A 675 -47.61 10.18 25.34
N ILE A 676 -48.65 10.63 24.62
CA ILE A 676 -49.83 11.29 25.21
C ILE A 676 -50.71 10.29 25.98
N ASP A 677 -51.10 9.18 25.37
CA ASP A 677 -52.06 8.21 25.90
C ASP A 677 -51.55 7.52 27.17
N LYS A 678 -50.24 7.27 27.26
CA LYS A 678 -49.60 6.58 28.39
C LYS A 678 -48.82 7.52 29.31
N GLY A 679 -48.78 8.82 29.03
CA GLY A 679 -47.98 9.79 29.79
C GLY A 679 -46.48 9.48 29.80
N LEU A 680 -45.96 8.92 28.70
CA LEU A 680 -44.60 8.41 28.64
C LEU A 680 -43.60 9.52 28.36
N THR A 681 -42.63 9.65 29.26
CA THR A 681 -41.45 10.49 29.10
C THR A 681 -40.16 9.69 28.98
N ASP A 682 -40.20 8.37 29.18
CA ASP A 682 -39.02 7.51 29.19
C ASP A 682 -38.67 7.01 27.78
N GLU A 683 -37.40 7.20 27.40
CA GLU A 683 -36.80 6.76 26.14
C GLU A 683 -36.88 5.23 25.98
N SER A 684 -36.75 4.49 27.08
CA SER A 684 -36.73 3.02 27.06
C SER A 684 -38.05 2.41 26.56
N GLU A 685 -39.19 3.05 26.86
CA GLU A 685 -40.50 2.56 26.45
C GLU A 685 -40.80 2.83 24.97
N ILE A 686 -40.33 3.97 24.45
CA ILE A 686 -40.43 4.30 23.02
C ILE A 686 -39.58 3.32 22.21
N LEU A 687 -38.37 2.99 22.66
CA LEU A 687 -37.51 2.01 22.00
C LEU A 687 -38.15 0.61 22.00
N LYS A 688 -38.78 0.19 23.12
CA LYS A 688 -39.55 -1.06 23.16
C LYS A 688 -40.71 -1.08 22.17
N PHE A 689 -41.44 0.04 22.02
CA PHE A 689 -42.50 0.14 21.02
C PHE A 689 -41.95 -0.02 19.61
N LEU A 690 -40.87 0.71 19.28
CA LEU A 690 -40.25 0.65 17.95
C LEU A 690 -39.67 -0.74 17.64
N GLN A 691 -39.14 -1.45 18.64
CA GLN A 691 -38.61 -2.81 18.49
C GLN A 691 -39.69 -3.83 18.07
N HIS A 692 -40.95 -3.62 18.45
CA HIS A 692 -42.06 -4.51 18.09
C HIS A 692 -42.89 -3.95 16.92
N GLY A 693 -42.56 -2.76 16.41
CA GLY A 693 -43.22 -2.14 15.28
C GLY A 693 -42.86 -2.82 13.96
N THR A 694 -43.75 -2.73 12.96
CA THR A 694 -43.47 -3.20 11.60
C THR A 694 -43.87 -2.13 10.58
N LEU A 695 -43.11 -2.04 9.50
CA LEU A 695 -43.37 -1.14 8.37
C LEU A 695 -43.63 -1.88 7.06
N VAL A 696 -43.82 -3.20 7.13
CA VAL A 696 -44.11 -4.04 5.95
C VAL A 696 -45.35 -3.51 5.24
N GLY A 697 -45.21 -3.24 3.93
CA GLY A 697 -46.29 -2.72 3.09
C GLY A 697 -46.57 -1.21 3.22
N LEU A 698 -45.87 -0.48 4.09
CA LEU A 698 -46.06 0.97 4.28
C LEU A 698 -44.98 1.82 3.60
N LEU A 699 -43.80 1.24 3.39
CA LEU A 699 -42.67 1.87 2.71
C LEU A 699 -42.76 1.67 1.18
N PRO A 700 -42.13 2.56 0.39
CA PRO A 700 -41.95 2.35 -1.05
C PRO A 700 -41.23 1.02 -1.35
N VAL A 701 -41.36 0.55 -2.60
CA VAL A 701 -40.62 -0.62 -3.08
C VAL A 701 -39.12 -0.40 -2.84
N PRO A 702 -38.41 -1.38 -2.24
CA PRO A 702 -37.00 -1.21 -1.95
C PRO A 702 -36.18 -1.09 -3.23
N HIS A 703 -35.21 -0.17 -3.24
CA HIS A 703 -34.33 0.02 -4.38
C HIS A 703 -33.27 -1.08 -4.41
N PRO A 704 -32.75 -1.50 -5.57
CA PRO A 704 -31.67 -2.49 -5.63
C PRO A 704 -30.47 -2.07 -4.77
N ILE A 705 -29.82 -3.04 -4.14
CA ILE A 705 -28.58 -2.81 -3.40
C ILE A 705 -27.47 -2.51 -4.42
N LEU A 706 -26.93 -1.30 -4.37
CA LEU A 706 -25.79 -0.87 -5.19
C LEU A 706 -24.51 -1.03 -4.40
N ILE A 707 -23.59 -1.88 -4.88
CA ILE A 707 -22.28 -2.09 -4.26
C ILE A 707 -21.21 -1.44 -5.14
N ARG A 708 -20.46 -0.51 -4.56
CA ARG A 708 -19.37 0.21 -5.22
C ARG A 708 -18.06 -0.49 -4.88
N LYS A 709 -17.43 -1.12 -5.88
CA LYS A 709 -16.16 -1.84 -5.71
C LYS A 709 -14.97 -0.96 -6.07
N TYR A 710 -13.82 -1.23 -5.45
CA TYR A 710 -12.55 -0.64 -5.86
C TYR A 710 -12.26 -0.96 -7.33
N GLN A 711 -11.80 0.04 -8.07
CA GLN A 711 -11.31 -0.09 -9.44
C GLN A 711 -9.89 0.44 -9.48
N ALA A 712 -8.96 -0.40 -9.96
CA ALA A 712 -7.58 0.01 -10.17
C ALA A 712 -7.52 1.07 -11.27
N ASN A 713 -6.69 2.08 -11.07
CA ASN A 713 -6.38 3.10 -12.06
C ASN A 713 -4.89 3.51 -11.98
N GLU A 714 -4.36 4.11 -13.04
CA GLU A 714 -2.95 4.49 -13.12
C GLU A 714 -2.52 5.42 -11.97
N GLY A 715 -3.40 6.34 -11.56
CA GLY A 715 -3.15 7.24 -10.43
C GLY A 715 -2.96 6.51 -9.11
N THR A 716 -3.80 5.51 -8.83
CA THR A 716 -3.68 4.65 -7.64
C THR A 716 -2.41 3.82 -7.70
N ALA A 717 -2.07 3.23 -8.86
CA ALA A 717 -0.83 2.46 -9.02
C ALA A 717 0.41 3.33 -8.74
N LEU A 718 0.48 4.53 -9.33
CA LEU A 718 1.55 5.49 -9.07
C LEU A 718 1.62 5.90 -7.59
N TRP A 719 0.47 6.16 -6.96
CA TRP A 719 0.39 6.49 -5.55
C TRP A 719 0.92 5.34 -4.68
N PHE A 720 0.50 4.09 -4.94
CA PHE A 720 0.95 2.90 -4.22
C PHE A 720 2.46 2.75 -4.31
N ARG A 721 3.04 2.93 -5.49
CA ARG A 721 4.49 2.87 -5.70
C ARG A 721 5.23 3.94 -4.92
N THR A 722 4.77 5.19 -5.03
CA THR A 722 5.38 6.34 -4.35
C THR A 722 5.31 6.15 -2.83
N TYR A 723 4.17 5.70 -2.31
CA TYR A 723 3.97 5.42 -0.90
C TYR A 723 4.87 4.26 -0.42
N MET A 724 4.92 3.16 -1.17
CA MET A 724 5.73 1.99 -0.83
C MET A 724 7.22 2.32 -0.76
N TRP A 725 7.77 2.98 -1.79
CA TRP A 725 9.17 3.40 -1.76
C TRP A 725 9.43 4.48 -0.71
N GLY A 726 8.45 5.36 -0.44
CA GLY A 726 8.53 6.34 0.64
C GLY A 726 8.66 5.70 2.02
N ILE A 727 7.87 4.66 2.34
CA ILE A 727 8.00 3.94 3.61
C ILE A 727 9.31 3.14 3.68
N ILE A 728 9.71 2.47 2.59
CA ILE A 728 10.98 1.73 2.53
C ILE A 728 12.16 2.68 2.78
N TYR A 729 12.15 3.86 2.16
CA TYR A 729 13.16 4.89 2.36
C TYR A 729 13.30 5.30 3.83
N LEU A 730 12.19 5.65 4.47
CA LEU A 730 12.15 6.11 5.86
C LEU A 730 12.55 5.04 6.88
N ARG A 731 12.50 3.75 6.50
CA ARG A 731 12.81 2.63 7.40
C ARG A 731 14.26 2.18 7.34
N ASN A 732 14.97 2.50 6.26
CA ASN A 732 16.35 2.07 6.04
C ASN A 732 17.35 3.18 6.42
N GLU A 733 17.35 3.55 7.71
CA GLU A 733 18.25 4.58 8.27
C GLU A 733 19.59 4.02 8.80
N ASP A 734 19.71 2.70 9.03
CA ASP A 734 20.93 2.08 9.56
C ASP A 734 21.39 0.83 8.75
N PRO A 735 22.43 0.94 7.91
CA PRO A 735 23.03 2.20 7.46
C PRO A 735 22.05 2.98 6.55
N PRO A 736 22.21 4.31 6.42
CA PRO A 736 21.27 5.15 5.69
C PRO A 736 21.51 5.05 4.16
N VAL A 737 21.00 3.99 3.53
CA VAL A 737 21.31 3.58 2.14
C VAL A 737 21.03 4.68 1.13
N TRP A 738 19.86 5.33 1.23
CA TRP A 738 19.38 6.33 0.27
C TRP A 738 19.43 7.77 0.82
N TYR A 739 19.98 7.96 2.02
CA TYR A 739 20.13 9.31 2.56
C TYR A 739 21.21 10.07 1.77
N ASP A 740 20.98 11.36 1.54
CA ASP A 740 21.86 12.21 0.72
C ASP A 740 22.02 11.72 -0.73
N THR A 741 20.98 11.08 -1.31
CA THR A 741 20.91 10.78 -2.75
C THR A 741 19.81 11.59 -3.45
N ASP A 742 19.94 11.77 -4.77
CA ASP A 742 19.04 12.59 -5.59
C ASP A 742 17.79 11.80 -6.07
N VAL A 743 16.96 11.38 -5.11
CA VAL A 743 15.66 10.73 -5.34
C VAL A 743 14.72 11.66 -6.14
N LYS A 744 14.05 11.11 -7.17
CA LYS A 744 13.14 11.85 -8.07
C LYS A 744 11.68 11.40 -7.97
N LEU A 745 11.41 10.22 -7.40
CA LEU A 745 10.07 9.66 -7.29
C LEU A 745 9.17 10.44 -6.31
N PHE A 746 9.74 11.02 -5.26
CA PHE A 746 9.03 11.82 -4.27
C PHE A 746 9.94 12.91 -3.70
N GLU A 747 9.33 14.00 -3.21
CA GLU A 747 10.04 15.10 -2.60
C GLU A 747 10.51 14.74 -1.18
N ILE A 748 11.79 15.00 -0.91
CA ILE A 748 12.38 14.84 0.42
C ILE A 748 12.54 16.23 1.04
N GLN A 749 11.76 16.53 2.08
CA GLN A 749 11.94 17.75 2.86
C GLN A 749 13.20 17.62 3.72
N ARG A 750 14.28 18.31 3.33
CA ARG A 750 15.49 18.43 4.14
C ARG A 750 15.18 19.36 5.33
N ILE A 751 15.19 18.81 6.55
CA ILE A 751 15.02 19.56 7.81
C ILE A 751 16.30 20.33 8.14
#